data_AF-A0A961D7E9-F1
#
_entry.id   AF-A0A961D7E9-F1
#
_cell.length_a   1.000
_cell.length_b   1.000
_cell.length_c   1.000
_cell.angle_alpha   90.00
_cell.angle_beta   90.00
_cell.angle_gamma   90.00
#
_symmetry.space_group_name_H-M   'P 1'
#
loop_
_entity.id
_entity.type
_entity.pdbx_description
1 polymer ?
#
loop_
_entity_poly.entity_id
_entity_poly.type
_entity_poly.pdbx_seq_one_letter_code
_entity_poly.pdbx_strand_id
1 'polypeptide(L)'
;MNLMHLPLRLHAGRIVFLRLEQLPAAQHMRAACPCGSTDSGWRVKSEPCEQLHTFVHLNAAWQRLACASHSPRMLADVIIALNALPADATRPTHPLPERWCGRDVRPWLGDPETRKKLTLLLAPHRRAAMRLLSQEFPHACESADVPFASASTTFLWLPWLRTRSLPWHATLEAATANLNRGFEPDREALIATLLHDGDHEWLLLLSRQPHAFQLPLLRTLVETRQHLRSAHADMHRLLETLRHITRPADYTRTARTCLLSLANGCTPRFLAHALRYHKQWKLEFQTQARPVHEPRRRQLRFVLQCAARKGLRRPEQIWKQATGLKEWSSAIQRLFAHPREKIVVEGILDALRHLERKRGKVARKWTNWLDRWDDTLREIESTPRAKRKLTMDFIDAWRVYPEHIAMTGHSVSQLLRWLARAREFEKHPGDDIPPMIEAIWARIEEEEDEALLRVPEKAWRQMQPALVGWSSRNNAVNGIYQMKNLPVGCITGMLLASPLEWARTMRRVGELDWREREVLCVAFREHPLTTCDIATTPLSHLIVLVDTIQSSHPRFPGVPDKLRSAAKLPEHVKAHYMEELARNIHRLRLAVLDDLAEWALRRRFPMLDEEGVVTHTLRVAAAAGEENRRPFRRLLRACAERRATREWSLSHPANQQWLLRLPQPSAEAWTQGFFIERDVPDIGPVHLGPEDDLQAILRMGTDFGTCLSAGSFNSFSTVANALDANKRVLYARDAQGRVWARQLVAIAESGHLVCFPIYARRHHATMRHLFAAYDHTLAHTLRMPLWRSYEQTATIVKLVCKEWYDDGIWQP
;
A
#
# COMPACT_ATOMS: atom_id res chain seq x y z
N MET A 1 -30.61 -0.78 -39.92
CA MET A 1 -29.67 0.36 -39.80
C MET A 1 -29.96 1.29 -40.96
N ASN A 2 -30.30 2.54 -40.68
CA ASN A 2 -30.56 3.54 -41.72
C ASN A 2 -29.27 3.76 -42.52
N LEU A 3 -29.35 3.50 -43.83
CA LEU A 3 -28.23 3.65 -44.75
C LEU A 3 -27.90 5.13 -44.88
N MET A 4 -26.64 5.49 -44.63
CA MET A 4 -26.21 6.87 -44.71
C MET A 4 -25.43 7.07 -46.02
N HIS A 5 -26.07 7.75 -46.96
CA HIS A 5 -25.42 8.21 -48.19
C HIS A 5 -24.58 9.46 -47.86
N LEU A 6 -23.28 9.33 -48.06
CA LEU A 6 -22.27 10.37 -47.96
C LEU A 6 -22.17 11.14 -49.30
N PRO A 7 -21.43 12.26 -49.35
CA PRO A 7 -21.36 13.14 -50.52
C PRO A 7 -20.89 12.42 -51.79
N LEU A 8 -21.34 12.91 -52.94
CA LEU A 8 -20.94 12.42 -54.26
C LEU A 8 -19.45 12.66 -54.53
N ARG A 9 -18.75 11.66 -55.10
CA ARG A 9 -17.37 11.81 -55.60
C ARG A 9 -17.26 11.38 -57.06
N LEU A 10 -16.26 11.90 -57.75
CA LEU A 10 -15.81 11.40 -59.04
C LEU A 10 -14.76 10.30 -58.82
N HIS A 11 -15.06 9.07 -59.21
CA HIS A 11 -14.10 7.97 -59.17
C HIS A 11 -14.00 7.33 -60.56
N ALA A 12 -12.81 7.38 -61.16
CA ALA A 12 -12.54 6.86 -62.50
C ALA A 12 -13.54 7.32 -63.58
N GLY A 13 -13.91 8.61 -63.56
CA GLY A 13 -14.86 9.20 -64.52
C GLY A 13 -16.33 8.85 -64.29
N ARG A 14 -16.67 8.18 -63.18
CA ARG A 14 -18.05 7.89 -62.76
C ARG A 14 -18.40 8.66 -61.50
N ILE A 15 -19.65 9.10 -61.43
CA ILE A 15 -20.22 9.64 -60.19
C ILE A 15 -20.50 8.46 -59.26
N VAL A 16 -19.90 8.46 -58.08
CA VAL A 16 -20.13 7.44 -57.04
C VAL A 16 -20.71 8.08 -55.78
N PHE A 17 -21.61 7.35 -55.13
CA PHE A 17 -22.05 7.61 -53.76
C PHE A 17 -21.11 6.93 -52.81
N LEU A 18 -20.83 7.61 -51.71
CA LEU A 18 -20.13 7.03 -50.60
C LEU A 18 -21.18 6.44 -49.65
N ARG A 19 -21.07 5.16 -49.32
CA ARG A 19 -21.94 4.44 -48.39
C ARG A 19 -21.13 4.08 -47.16
N LEU A 20 -21.57 4.54 -46.00
CA LEU A 20 -20.97 4.14 -44.73
C LEU A 20 -21.49 2.75 -44.34
N GLU A 21 -20.59 1.78 -44.19
CA GLU A 21 -20.90 0.40 -43.79
C GLU A 21 -19.98 -0.04 -42.66
N GLN A 22 -20.52 -0.70 -41.65
CA GLN A 22 -19.72 -1.36 -40.62
C GLN A 22 -19.47 -2.81 -41.03
N LEU A 23 -18.22 -3.15 -41.34
CA LEU A 23 -17.81 -4.51 -41.68
C LEU A 23 -17.96 -5.45 -40.46
N PRO A 24 -18.33 -6.72 -40.69
CA PRO A 24 -18.27 -7.75 -39.66
C PRO A 24 -16.86 -7.86 -39.05
N ALA A 25 -16.77 -8.20 -37.76
CA ALA A 25 -15.48 -8.31 -37.04
C ALA A 25 -14.44 -9.19 -37.74
N ALA A 26 -14.89 -10.22 -38.49
CA ALA A 26 -14.03 -11.11 -39.26
C ALA A 26 -13.31 -10.43 -40.44
N GLN A 27 -13.82 -9.28 -40.91
CA GLN A 27 -13.29 -8.53 -42.05
C GLN A 27 -12.48 -7.29 -41.61
N HIS A 28 -12.23 -7.14 -40.31
CA HIS A 28 -11.41 -6.04 -39.79
C HIS A 28 -9.95 -6.29 -40.18
N MET A 29 -9.28 -5.26 -40.70
CA MET A 29 -7.86 -5.34 -41.03
C MET A 29 -7.05 -5.54 -39.75
N ARG A 30 -6.24 -6.60 -39.71
CA ARG A 30 -5.38 -6.94 -38.56
C ARG A 30 -4.12 -6.08 -38.47
N ALA A 31 -3.86 -5.23 -39.45
CA ALA A 31 -2.71 -4.33 -39.43
C ALA A 31 -2.89 -3.27 -38.33
N ALA A 32 -2.02 -3.31 -37.32
CA ALA A 32 -2.06 -2.34 -36.23
C ALA A 32 -1.67 -0.95 -36.75
N CYS A 33 -2.48 0.06 -36.41
CA CYS A 33 -2.06 1.46 -36.53
C CYS A 33 -0.77 1.67 -35.72
N PRO A 34 0.19 2.54 -36.13
CA PRO A 34 1.40 2.86 -35.35
C PRO A 34 1.11 3.32 -33.91
N CYS A 35 -0.13 3.76 -33.63
CA CYS A 35 -0.60 4.18 -32.32
C CYS A 35 -1.35 3.06 -31.53
N GLY A 36 -1.31 1.81 -31.99
CA GLY A 36 -1.87 0.64 -31.30
C GLY A 36 -3.39 0.51 -31.32
N SER A 37 -4.10 1.29 -32.13
CA SER A 37 -5.56 1.17 -32.28
C SER A 37 -5.94 0.11 -33.33
N THR A 38 -6.98 -0.67 -33.05
CA THR A 38 -7.59 -1.62 -33.99
C THR A 38 -8.46 -0.88 -34.99
N ASP A 39 -8.64 -1.50 -36.15
CA ASP A 39 -9.60 -1.08 -37.16
C ASP A 39 -11.03 -1.07 -36.58
N SER A 40 -11.77 0.03 -36.79
CA SER A 40 -13.14 0.19 -36.27
C SER A 40 -14.18 -0.62 -37.04
N GLY A 41 -13.79 -1.18 -38.19
CA GLY A 41 -14.67 -1.88 -39.13
C GLY A 41 -15.51 -0.95 -39.99
N TRP A 42 -15.56 0.34 -39.71
CA TRP A 42 -16.29 1.30 -40.54
C TRP A 42 -15.55 1.53 -41.86
N ARG A 43 -16.28 1.44 -42.96
CA ARG A 43 -15.79 1.68 -44.33
C ARG A 43 -16.73 2.57 -45.08
N VAL A 44 -16.13 3.34 -45.97
CA VAL A 44 -16.86 4.04 -47.01
C VAL A 44 -16.76 3.20 -48.29
N LYS A 45 -17.87 2.61 -48.74
CA LYS A 45 -17.97 1.95 -50.05
C LYS A 45 -18.43 2.92 -51.11
N SER A 46 -17.86 2.87 -52.29
CA SER A 46 -18.35 3.63 -53.44
C SER A 46 -19.42 2.82 -54.19
N GLU A 47 -20.63 3.35 -54.33
CA GLU A 47 -21.71 2.80 -55.15
C GLU A 47 -21.90 3.67 -56.40
N PRO A 48 -21.99 3.09 -57.61
CA PRO A 48 -22.25 3.87 -58.82
C PRO A 48 -23.57 4.63 -58.73
N CYS A 49 -23.59 5.91 -59.12
CA CYS A 49 -24.80 6.74 -59.15
C CYS A 49 -25.92 6.15 -60.01
N GLU A 50 -25.56 5.34 -61.02
CA GLU A 50 -26.48 4.65 -61.92
C GLU A 50 -27.42 3.67 -61.21
N GLN A 51 -27.04 3.17 -60.02
CA GLN A 51 -27.80 2.17 -59.28
C GLN A 51 -28.86 2.78 -58.33
N LEU A 52 -28.92 4.11 -58.21
CA LEU A 52 -29.80 4.79 -57.25
C LEU A 52 -30.90 5.57 -57.97
N HIS A 53 -32.14 5.10 -57.83
CA HIS A 53 -33.34 5.71 -58.44
C HIS A 53 -33.57 7.18 -58.01
N THR A 54 -33.03 7.59 -56.88
CA THR A 54 -33.17 8.96 -56.35
C THR A 54 -32.42 10.01 -57.18
N PHE A 55 -31.48 9.59 -58.04
CA PHE A 55 -30.59 10.49 -58.80
C PHE A 55 -30.71 10.34 -60.32
N VAL A 56 -31.86 9.86 -60.80
CA VAL A 56 -32.14 9.62 -62.22
C VAL A 56 -31.79 10.82 -63.09
N HIS A 57 -32.12 12.04 -62.66
CA HIS A 57 -31.83 13.24 -63.45
C HIS A 57 -30.35 13.61 -63.51
N LEU A 58 -29.60 13.43 -62.41
CA LEU A 58 -28.15 13.63 -62.40
C LEU A 58 -27.46 12.60 -63.29
N ASN A 59 -27.88 11.34 -63.22
CA ASN A 59 -27.34 10.29 -64.08
C ASN A 59 -27.66 10.58 -65.56
N ALA A 60 -28.89 10.97 -65.88
CA ALA A 60 -29.27 11.31 -67.24
C ALA A 60 -28.48 12.52 -67.78
N ALA A 61 -28.27 13.55 -66.96
CA ALA A 61 -27.39 14.67 -67.30
C ALA A 61 -25.95 14.20 -67.53
N TRP A 62 -25.40 13.38 -66.62
CA TRP A 62 -24.05 12.83 -66.73
C TRP A 62 -23.84 12.01 -68.00
N GLN A 63 -24.80 11.15 -68.38
CA GLN A 63 -24.69 10.36 -69.61
C GLN A 63 -24.73 11.23 -70.87
N ARG A 64 -25.55 12.30 -70.89
CA ARG A 64 -25.59 13.22 -72.04
C ARG A 64 -24.29 13.98 -72.26
N LEU A 65 -23.51 14.21 -71.20
CA LEU A 65 -22.18 14.83 -71.30
C LEU A 65 -21.16 13.95 -72.06
N ALA A 66 -21.47 12.67 -72.31
CA ALA A 66 -20.66 11.77 -73.14
C ALA A 66 -20.65 12.15 -74.63
N CYS A 67 -21.66 12.91 -75.09
CA CYS A 67 -21.76 13.39 -76.47
C CYS A 67 -22.11 14.87 -76.45
N ALA A 68 -21.09 15.69 -76.18
CA ALA A 68 -21.27 17.10 -75.90
C ALA A 68 -21.74 17.88 -77.15
N SER A 69 -22.62 18.86 -76.97
CA SER A 69 -23.11 19.69 -78.08
C SER A 69 -23.16 21.16 -77.69
N HIS A 70 -23.13 22.06 -78.67
CA HIS A 70 -23.25 23.50 -78.41
C HIS A 70 -24.71 23.91 -78.25
N SER A 71 -25.38 23.44 -77.19
CA SER A 71 -26.82 23.61 -76.96
C SER A 71 -27.16 24.10 -75.54
N PRO A 72 -28.37 24.69 -75.33
CA PRO A 72 -28.86 25.02 -73.99
C PRO A 72 -28.95 23.82 -73.04
N ARG A 73 -29.29 22.65 -73.58
CA ARG A 73 -29.35 21.40 -72.81
C ARG A 73 -27.99 21.01 -72.26
N MET A 74 -26.94 21.15 -73.06
CA MET A 74 -25.56 20.88 -72.63
C MET A 74 -25.16 21.73 -71.43
N LEU A 75 -25.45 23.04 -71.47
CA LEU A 75 -25.14 23.93 -70.35
C LEU A 75 -25.95 23.57 -69.09
N ALA A 76 -27.22 23.20 -69.24
CA ALA A 76 -28.04 22.71 -68.13
C ALA A 76 -27.43 21.44 -67.49
N ASP A 77 -27.03 20.46 -68.31
CA ASP A 77 -26.41 19.22 -67.85
C ASP A 77 -25.05 19.47 -67.16
N VAL A 78 -24.25 20.40 -67.70
CA VAL A 78 -23.01 20.85 -67.06
C VAL A 78 -23.34 21.47 -65.69
N ILE A 79 -24.29 22.40 -65.59
CA ILE A 79 -24.66 23.03 -64.31
C ILE A 79 -25.14 22.00 -63.28
N ILE A 80 -25.97 21.03 -63.68
CA ILE A 80 -26.43 19.93 -62.82
C ILE A 80 -25.22 19.15 -62.29
N ALA A 81 -24.30 18.75 -63.18
CA ALA A 81 -23.10 18.02 -62.81
C ALA A 81 -22.19 18.86 -61.89
N LEU A 82 -22.01 20.15 -62.15
CA LEU A 82 -21.17 21.04 -61.35
C LEU A 82 -21.74 21.32 -59.95
N ASN A 83 -23.05 21.36 -59.80
CA ASN A 83 -23.70 21.48 -58.50
C ASN A 83 -23.63 20.18 -57.69
N ALA A 84 -23.59 19.04 -58.37
CA ALA A 84 -23.52 17.73 -57.72
C ALA A 84 -22.09 17.25 -57.43
N LEU A 85 -21.10 17.74 -58.18
CA LEU A 85 -19.72 17.24 -58.12
C LEU A 85 -18.79 18.21 -57.42
N PRO A 86 -18.03 17.75 -56.39
CA PRO A 86 -16.99 18.57 -55.81
C PRO A 86 -15.95 18.94 -56.87
N ALA A 87 -15.30 20.10 -56.71
CA ALA A 87 -14.16 20.48 -57.52
C ALA A 87 -12.93 19.65 -57.08
N ASP A 88 -12.93 18.35 -57.39
CA ASP A 88 -11.81 17.48 -57.11
C ASP A 88 -10.68 17.77 -58.12
N ALA A 89 -9.52 18.18 -57.61
CA ALA A 89 -8.36 18.70 -58.35
C ALA A 89 -7.63 17.69 -59.27
N THR A 90 -8.32 16.67 -59.79
CA THR A 90 -7.76 15.82 -60.84
C THR A 90 -7.71 16.62 -62.13
N ARG A 91 -6.56 17.23 -62.43
CA ARG A 91 -6.30 17.83 -63.73
C ARG A 91 -6.33 16.72 -64.79
N PRO A 92 -7.16 16.83 -65.84
CA PRO A 92 -7.15 15.88 -66.94
C PRO A 92 -5.76 15.89 -67.58
N THR A 93 -5.32 14.75 -68.11
CA THR A 93 -4.00 14.58 -68.74
C THR A 93 -3.82 15.47 -69.98
N HIS A 94 -4.92 15.96 -70.55
CA HIS A 94 -4.93 16.85 -71.70
C HIS A 94 -5.94 17.98 -71.49
N PRO A 95 -5.69 19.19 -72.02
CA PRO A 95 -6.65 20.28 -71.99
C PRO A 95 -7.91 19.93 -72.80
N LEU A 96 -9.02 20.62 -72.52
CA LEU A 96 -10.25 20.46 -73.30
C LEU A 96 -9.96 20.71 -74.80
N PRO A 97 -10.27 19.74 -75.70
CA PRO A 97 -10.04 19.90 -77.12
C PRO A 97 -10.78 21.12 -77.66
N GLU A 98 -10.19 21.84 -78.61
CA GLU A 98 -10.85 22.98 -79.27
C GLU A 98 -12.16 22.58 -79.96
N ARG A 99 -12.20 21.37 -80.55
CA ARG A 99 -13.40 20.73 -81.10
C ARG A 99 -13.98 19.71 -80.14
N TRP A 100 -14.58 20.18 -79.04
CA TRP A 100 -15.19 19.34 -78.01
C TRP A 100 -16.61 18.86 -78.36
N CYS A 101 -17.31 19.51 -79.29
CA CYS A 101 -18.62 19.04 -79.77
C CYS A 101 -18.50 17.63 -80.38
N GLY A 102 -19.42 16.74 -80.01
CA GLY A 102 -19.42 15.32 -80.36
C GLY A 102 -18.52 14.44 -79.49
N ARG A 103 -17.84 15.00 -78.48
CA ARG A 103 -16.93 14.25 -77.58
C ARG A 103 -17.48 14.15 -76.16
N ASP A 104 -16.92 13.21 -75.41
CA ASP A 104 -17.23 13.02 -73.99
C ASP A 104 -16.53 14.05 -73.14
N VAL A 105 -17.23 15.06 -72.61
CA VAL A 105 -16.58 16.11 -71.81
C VAL A 105 -16.47 15.77 -70.32
N ARG A 106 -17.01 14.64 -69.87
CA ARG A 106 -17.00 14.24 -68.44
C ARG A 106 -15.61 14.24 -67.80
N PRO A 107 -14.53 13.76 -68.44
CA PRO A 107 -13.19 13.73 -67.85
C PRO A 107 -12.66 15.10 -67.45
N TRP A 108 -13.17 16.16 -68.09
CA TRP A 108 -12.73 17.53 -67.90
C TRP A 108 -13.53 18.31 -66.85
N LEU A 109 -14.69 17.80 -66.43
CA LEU A 109 -15.54 18.46 -65.45
C LEU A 109 -14.96 18.40 -64.02
N GLY A 110 -13.91 17.63 -63.76
CA GLY A 110 -13.17 17.71 -62.49
C GLY A 110 -12.32 19.00 -62.36
N ASP A 111 -11.83 19.54 -63.46
CA ASP A 111 -10.84 20.63 -63.47
C ASP A 111 -11.47 22.04 -63.43
N PRO A 112 -11.18 22.88 -62.43
CA PRO A 112 -11.78 24.21 -62.28
C PRO A 112 -11.62 25.14 -63.48
N GLU A 113 -10.44 25.14 -64.11
CA GLU A 113 -10.17 25.98 -65.29
C GLU A 113 -10.98 25.52 -66.50
N THR A 114 -11.09 24.21 -66.67
CA THR A 114 -11.92 23.65 -67.74
C THR A 114 -13.41 23.88 -67.49
N ARG A 115 -13.90 23.78 -66.24
CA ARG A 115 -15.28 24.17 -65.88
C ARG A 115 -15.57 25.61 -66.31
N LYS A 116 -14.66 26.53 -65.98
CA LYS A 116 -14.75 27.94 -66.34
C LYS A 116 -14.76 28.11 -67.86
N LYS A 117 -13.85 27.45 -68.59
CA LYS A 117 -13.77 27.50 -70.05
C LYS A 117 -15.04 26.97 -70.72
N LEU A 118 -15.55 25.80 -70.31
CA LEU A 118 -16.79 25.21 -70.85
C LEU A 118 -18.00 26.09 -70.58
N THR A 119 -18.12 26.62 -69.36
CA THR A 119 -19.21 27.54 -69.00
C THR A 119 -19.16 28.83 -69.81
N LEU A 120 -17.96 29.35 -70.10
CA LEU A 120 -17.76 30.54 -70.91
C LEU A 120 -18.09 30.29 -72.39
N LEU A 121 -17.68 29.15 -72.95
CA LEU A 121 -18.02 28.76 -74.33
C LEU A 121 -19.53 28.56 -74.50
N LEU A 122 -20.20 27.98 -73.50
CA LEU A 122 -21.64 27.76 -73.51
C LEU A 122 -22.46 28.98 -73.07
N ALA A 123 -21.83 30.08 -72.66
CA ALA A 123 -22.50 31.27 -72.11
C ALA A 123 -23.64 31.85 -72.97
N PRO A 124 -23.58 31.85 -74.32
CA PRO A 124 -24.69 32.33 -75.14
C PRO A 124 -26.02 31.59 -74.88
N HIS A 125 -25.95 30.35 -74.41
CA HIS A 125 -27.12 29.52 -74.13
C HIS A 125 -27.68 29.66 -72.71
N ARG A 126 -27.05 30.46 -71.84
CA ARG A 126 -27.36 30.53 -70.40
C ARG A 126 -28.83 30.78 -70.10
N ARG A 127 -29.48 31.73 -70.80
CA ARG A 127 -30.90 32.06 -70.56
C ARG A 127 -31.86 30.92 -70.94
N ALA A 128 -31.53 30.16 -71.98
CA ALA A 128 -32.31 29.00 -72.38
C ALA A 128 -32.04 27.80 -71.46
N ALA A 129 -30.77 27.59 -71.05
CA ALA A 129 -30.39 26.55 -70.10
C ALA A 129 -31.06 26.73 -68.73
N MET A 130 -31.08 27.95 -68.19
CA MET A 130 -31.76 28.24 -66.92
C MET A 130 -33.27 27.99 -67.00
N ARG A 131 -33.91 28.25 -68.15
CA ARG A 131 -35.33 27.90 -68.35
C ARG A 131 -35.55 26.38 -68.31
N LEU A 132 -34.68 25.60 -68.94
CA LEU A 132 -34.73 24.13 -68.87
C LEU A 132 -34.54 23.64 -67.42
N LEU A 133 -33.59 24.23 -66.68
CA LEU A 133 -33.35 23.88 -65.28
C LEU A 133 -34.53 24.23 -64.38
N SER A 134 -35.13 25.40 -64.54
CA SER A 134 -36.33 25.79 -63.79
C SER A 134 -37.53 24.90 -64.11
N GLN A 135 -37.64 24.37 -65.34
CA GLN A 135 -38.71 23.44 -65.72
C GLN A 135 -38.48 22.04 -65.13
N GLU A 136 -37.24 21.55 -65.14
CA GLU A 136 -36.92 20.20 -64.64
C GLU A 136 -36.69 20.15 -63.12
N PHE A 137 -36.28 21.27 -62.52
CA PHE A 137 -35.98 21.41 -61.10
C PHE A 137 -36.54 22.73 -60.56
N PRO A 138 -37.87 22.83 -60.38
CA PRO A 138 -38.53 24.07 -59.97
C PRO A 138 -37.98 24.66 -58.66
N HIS A 139 -37.48 23.80 -57.77
CA HIS A 139 -36.98 24.18 -56.43
C HIS A 139 -35.49 24.51 -56.37
N ALA A 140 -34.70 24.28 -57.43
CA ALA A 140 -33.25 24.44 -57.39
C ALA A 140 -32.76 25.87 -57.75
N CYS A 141 -33.63 26.72 -58.32
CA CYS A 141 -33.25 28.02 -58.88
C CYS A 141 -33.35 29.22 -57.90
N GLU A 142 -33.71 29.01 -56.62
CA GLU A 142 -33.98 30.10 -55.67
C GLU A 142 -32.79 30.55 -54.79
N SER A 143 -31.57 30.00 -54.98
CA SER A 143 -30.43 30.35 -54.12
C SER A 143 -29.13 30.50 -54.93
N ALA A 144 -28.86 31.72 -55.41
CA ALA A 144 -27.63 32.05 -56.15
C ALA A 144 -26.56 32.76 -55.31
N ASP A 145 -26.80 33.05 -54.03
CA ASP A 145 -25.89 33.83 -53.17
C ASP A 145 -25.43 33.05 -51.93
N VAL A 146 -24.50 32.09 -52.10
CA VAL A 146 -23.75 31.55 -50.95
C VAL A 146 -22.24 31.67 -51.20
N PRO A 147 -21.48 32.34 -50.31
CA PRO A 147 -20.06 32.60 -50.51
C PRO A 147 -19.22 31.32 -50.44
N PHE A 148 -18.18 31.27 -51.29
CA PHE A 148 -17.24 30.16 -51.44
C PHE A 148 -16.44 29.93 -50.15
N ALA A 149 -16.68 28.80 -49.47
CA ALA A 149 -15.87 28.30 -48.37
C ALA A 149 -14.71 27.42 -48.90
N SER A 150 -13.74 27.04 -48.03
CA SER A 150 -12.45 26.51 -48.47
C SER A 150 -12.56 25.19 -49.25
N ALA A 151 -11.81 25.09 -50.36
CA ALA A 151 -12.10 24.21 -51.50
C ALA A 151 -12.02 22.68 -51.24
N SER A 152 -11.48 22.21 -50.12
CA SER A 152 -11.31 20.78 -49.88
C SER A 152 -12.27 20.19 -48.83
N THR A 153 -12.69 20.98 -47.84
CA THR A 153 -13.49 20.47 -46.70
C THR A 153 -14.97 20.79 -46.87
N THR A 154 -15.24 21.99 -47.36
CA THR A 154 -16.58 22.48 -47.70
C THR A 154 -17.21 21.61 -48.78
N PHE A 155 -16.44 21.24 -49.79
CA PHE A 155 -16.95 20.47 -50.93
C PHE A 155 -17.35 19.04 -50.56
N LEU A 156 -16.72 18.46 -49.53
CA LEU A 156 -17.12 17.16 -49.00
C LEU A 156 -18.35 17.30 -48.12
N TRP A 157 -18.28 18.02 -47.00
CA TRP A 157 -19.31 17.87 -45.96
C TRP A 157 -20.50 18.84 -46.08
N LEU A 158 -20.32 20.00 -46.74
CA LEU A 158 -21.35 21.05 -46.76
C LEU A 158 -22.67 20.62 -47.42
N PRO A 159 -22.68 19.91 -48.56
CA PRO A 159 -23.94 19.45 -49.17
C PRO A 159 -24.74 18.55 -48.22
N TRP A 160 -24.06 17.67 -47.50
CA TRP A 160 -24.67 16.73 -46.55
C TRP A 160 -25.13 17.40 -45.25
N LEU A 161 -24.46 18.47 -44.82
CA LEU A 161 -24.88 19.23 -43.63
C LEU A 161 -26.07 20.15 -43.93
N ARG A 162 -26.12 20.72 -45.14
CA ARG A 162 -27.25 21.53 -45.62
C ARG A 162 -28.54 20.72 -45.68
N THR A 163 -28.49 19.46 -46.15
CA THR A 163 -29.67 18.59 -46.18
C THR A 163 -30.22 18.24 -44.79
N ARG A 164 -29.45 18.53 -43.73
CA ARG A 164 -29.83 18.27 -42.33
C ARG A 164 -30.03 19.54 -41.51
N SER A 165 -30.01 20.70 -42.15
CA SER A 165 -30.17 22.01 -41.49
C SER A 165 -29.18 22.25 -40.35
N LEU A 166 -28.00 21.63 -40.39
CA LEU A 166 -26.99 21.81 -39.35
C LEU A 166 -26.21 23.12 -39.60
N PRO A 167 -25.98 23.96 -38.58
CA PRO A 167 -25.25 25.20 -38.75
C PRO A 167 -23.78 24.90 -39.06
N TRP A 168 -23.35 25.21 -40.28
CA TRP A 168 -21.94 25.14 -40.70
C TRP A 168 -21.29 26.51 -40.58
N HIS A 169 -20.54 26.72 -39.51
CA HIS A 169 -19.77 27.95 -39.28
C HIS A 169 -18.27 27.70 -39.46
N ALA A 170 -17.51 28.79 -39.67
CA ALA A 170 -16.07 28.75 -39.96
C ALA A 170 -15.25 27.91 -38.95
N THR A 171 -15.63 27.93 -37.67
CA THR A 171 -14.97 27.12 -36.62
C THR A 171 -15.13 25.62 -36.83
N LEU A 172 -16.33 25.15 -37.23
CA LEU A 172 -16.61 23.74 -37.47
C LEU A 172 -15.95 23.28 -38.79
N GLU A 173 -15.91 24.16 -39.79
CA GLU A 173 -15.16 23.94 -41.02
C GLU A 173 -13.67 23.75 -40.74
N ALA A 174 -13.06 24.68 -40.00
CA ALA A 174 -11.65 24.60 -39.63
C ALA A 174 -11.33 23.35 -38.80
N ALA A 175 -12.22 22.97 -37.88
CA ALA A 175 -12.07 21.77 -37.07
C ALA A 175 -12.12 20.49 -37.91
N THR A 176 -13.09 20.40 -38.81
CA THR A 176 -13.25 19.26 -39.73
C THR A 176 -12.08 19.17 -40.70
N ALA A 177 -11.61 20.31 -41.22
CA ALA A 177 -10.46 20.39 -42.11
C ALA A 177 -9.19 19.89 -41.42
N ASN A 178 -9.00 20.25 -40.14
CA ASN A 178 -7.87 19.77 -39.35
C ASN A 178 -7.94 18.26 -39.10
N LEU A 179 -9.12 17.73 -38.77
CA LEU A 179 -9.30 16.30 -38.54
C LEU A 179 -9.11 15.46 -39.80
N ASN A 180 -9.44 16.02 -40.97
CA ASN A 180 -9.33 15.34 -42.26
C ASN A 180 -7.92 15.35 -42.88
N ARG A 181 -6.90 15.87 -42.17
CA ARG A 181 -5.51 15.84 -42.65
C ARG A 181 -4.92 14.44 -42.52
N GLY A 182 -4.35 13.91 -43.60
CA GLY A 182 -3.69 12.60 -43.67
C GLY A 182 -4.60 11.47 -44.16
N PHE A 183 -4.01 10.47 -44.81
CA PHE A 183 -4.75 9.35 -45.41
C PHE A 183 -4.86 8.18 -44.42
N GLU A 184 -6.08 7.89 -43.94
CA GLU A 184 -6.39 6.66 -43.21
C GLU A 184 -7.79 6.12 -43.60
N PRO A 185 -7.96 4.80 -43.79
CA PRO A 185 -9.16 4.23 -44.44
C PRO A 185 -10.50 4.44 -43.72
N ASP A 186 -10.52 4.68 -42.40
CA ASP A 186 -11.75 4.83 -41.60
C ASP A 186 -11.96 6.25 -41.02
N ARG A 187 -11.04 7.19 -41.28
CA ARG A 187 -11.06 8.55 -40.71
C ARG A 187 -12.29 9.33 -41.17
N GLU A 188 -12.57 9.33 -42.47
CA GLU A 188 -13.72 10.01 -43.05
C GLU A 188 -15.05 9.43 -42.53
N ALA A 189 -15.10 8.10 -42.39
CA ALA A 189 -16.23 7.38 -41.82
C ALA A 189 -16.54 7.82 -40.39
N LEU A 190 -15.52 7.92 -39.54
CA LEU A 190 -15.70 8.34 -38.14
C LEU A 190 -16.08 9.82 -38.00
N ILE A 191 -15.53 10.70 -38.84
CA ILE A 191 -15.93 12.11 -38.88
C ILE A 191 -17.40 12.23 -39.29
N ALA A 192 -17.84 11.45 -40.29
CA ALA A 192 -19.25 11.39 -40.68
C ALA A 192 -20.16 10.95 -39.53
N THR A 193 -19.75 9.93 -38.76
CA THR A 193 -20.50 9.46 -37.59
C THR A 193 -20.67 10.57 -36.56
N LEU A 194 -19.61 11.32 -36.25
CA LEU A 194 -19.68 12.45 -35.32
C LEU A 194 -20.59 13.57 -35.83
N LEU A 195 -20.50 13.92 -37.12
CA LEU A 195 -21.35 14.94 -37.72
C LEU A 195 -22.81 14.49 -37.86
N HIS A 196 -23.10 13.19 -37.81
CA HIS A 196 -24.46 12.67 -37.95
C HIS A 196 -25.20 12.68 -36.62
N ASP A 197 -24.58 12.05 -35.62
CA ASP A 197 -25.25 11.65 -34.39
C ASP A 197 -24.61 12.29 -33.15
N GLY A 198 -23.48 12.97 -33.31
CA GLY A 198 -22.66 13.47 -32.21
C GLY A 198 -22.88 14.95 -31.87
N ASP A 199 -22.51 15.31 -30.65
CA ASP A 199 -22.35 16.72 -30.27
C ASP A 199 -21.11 17.32 -30.96
N HIS A 200 -21.32 18.38 -31.73
CA HIS A 200 -20.28 19.06 -32.52
C HIS A 200 -19.15 19.66 -31.67
N GLU A 201 -19.35 19.90 -30.38
CA GLU A 201 -18.29 20.33 -29.45
C GLU A 201 -17.14 19.31 -29.39
N TRP A 202 -17.42 18.03 -29.61
CA TRP A 202 -16.37 17.02 -29.70
C TRP A 202 -15.44 17.24 -30.89
N LEU A 203 -15.94 17.71 -32.04
CA LEU A 203 -15.10 18.01 -33.22
C LEU A 203 -14.15 19.19 -32.91
N LEU A 204 -14.64 20.20 -32.20
CA LEU A 204 -13.82 21.33 -31.76
C LEU A 204 -12.73 20.87 -30.77
N LEU A 205 -13.07 19.99 -29.81
CA LEU A 205 -12.10 19.45 -28.84
C LEU A 205 -11.06 18.53 -29.49
N LEU A 206 -11.49 17.69 -30.43
CA LEU A 206 -10.65 16.74 -31.14
C LEU A 206 -9.68 17.45 -32.09
N SER A 207 -10.15 18.44 -32.84
CA SER A 207 -9.31 19.20 -33.79
C SER A 207 -8.18 19.99 -33.12
N ARG A 208 -8.33 20.31 -31.82
CA ARG A 208 -7.29 20.94 -30.99
C ARG A 208 -6.24 19.96 -30.46
N GLN A 209 -6.47 18.65 -30.58
CA GLN A 209 -5.47 17.66 -30.18
C GLN A 209 -4.36 17.55 -31.24
N PRO A 210 -3.10 17.22 -30.85
CA PRO A 210 -2.05 16.95 -31.82
C PRO A 210 -2.44 15.81 -32.76
N HIS A 211 -2.00 15.90 -34.02
CA HIS A 211 -2.41 14.99 -35.10
C HIS A 211 -2.30 13.50 -34.73
N ALA A 212 -1.22 13.10 -34.04
CA ALA A 212 -0.99 11.72 -33.59
C ALA A 212 -2.06 11.15 -32.62
N PHE A 213 -2.83 12.01 -31.94
CA PHE A 213 -3.86 11.60 -30.96
C PHE A 213 -5.29 11.77 -31.46
N GLN A 214 -5.49 12.49 -32.56
CA GLN A 214 -6.83 12.82 -33.08
C GLN A 214 -7.62 11.56 -33.43
N LEU A 215 -7.04 10.67 -34.26
CA LEU A 215 -7.76 9.49 -34.73
C LEU A 215 -7.93 8.41 -33.65
N PRO A 216 -6.93 8.07 -32.81
CA PRO A 216 -7.15 7.17 -31.68
C PRO A 216 -8.27 7.65 -30.75
N LEU A 217 -8.33 8.95 -30.48
CA LEU A 217 -9.38 9.53 -29.64
C LEU A 217 -10.75 9.50 -30.34
N LEU A 218 -10.80 9.81 -31.64
CA LEU A 218 -12.00 9.74 -32.47
C LEU A 218 -12.59 8.33 -32.48
N ARG A 219 -11.78 7.29 -32.72
CA ARG A 219 -12.20 5.88 -32.64
C ARG A 219 -12.77 5.55 -31.26
N THR A 220 -12.01 5.89 -30.21
CA THR A 220 -12.42 5.62 -28.83
C THR A 220 -13.74 6.31 -28.47
N LEU A 221 -13.95 7.54 -28.94
CA LEU A 221 -15.17 8.32 -28.71
C LEU A 221 -16.40 7.68 -29.38
N VAL A 222 -16.22 7.15 -30.60
CA VAL A 222 -17.27 6.43 -31.32
C VAL A 222 -17.56 5.09 -30.65
N GLU A 223 -16.53 4.30 -30.35
CA GLU A 223 -16.64 2.99 -29.68
C GLU A 223 -17.34 3.07 -28.32
N THR A 224 -17.01 4.09 -27.51
CA THR A 224 -17.61 4.31 -26.18
C THR A 224 -18.94 5.06 -26.22
N ARG A 225 -19.42 5.42 -27.42
CA ARG A 225 -20.64 6.20 -27.68
C ARG A 225 -20.69 7.54 -26.92
N GLN A 226 -19.54 8.10 -26.54
CA GLN A 226 -19.50 9.38 -25.82
C GLN A 226 -19.79 10.58 -26.72
N HIS A 227 -19.62 10.45 -28.03
CA HIS A 227 -20.02 11.47 -29.01
C HIS A 227 -21.52 11.79 -28.95
N LEU A 228 -22.36 10.83 -28.56
CA LEU A 228 -23.81 11.01 -28.39
C LEU A 228 -24.19 11.86 -27.17
N ARG A 229 -23.21 12.28 -26.36
CA ARG A 229 -23.40 13.11 -25.17
C ARG A 229 -22.67 14.42 -25.34
N SER A 230 -23.24 15.50 -24.80
CA SER A 230 -22.58 16.79 -24.83
C SER A 230 -21.24 16.79 -24.11
N ALA A 231 -20.24 17.40 -24.74
CA ALA A 231 -18.93 17.51 -24.16
C ALA A 231 -18.99 18.42 -22.93
N HIS A 232 -18.54 17.91 -21.78
CA HIS A 232 -18.50 18.69 -20.55
C HIS A 232 -17.47 19.83 -20.67
N ALA A 233 -17.74 21.01 -20.09
CA ALA A 233 -16.87 22.20 -20.20
C ALA A 233 -15.38 21.96 -19.83
N ASP A 234 -15.10 21.07 -18.87
CA ASP A 234 -13.75 20.72 -18.40
C ASP A 234 -13.06 19.62 -19.24
N MET A 235 -13.68 19.12 -20.32
CA MET A 235 -13.12 18.04 -21.14
C MET A 235 -11.74 18.39 -21.70
N HIS A 236 -11.51 19.66 -22.05
CA HIS A 236 -10.21 20.14 -22.52
C HIS A 236 -9.07 19.82 -21.53
N ARG A 237 -9.31 19.95 -20.22
CA ARG A 237 -8.32 19.66 -19.16
C ARG A 237 -8.04 18.17 -19.04
N LEU A 238 -9.06 17.34 -19.21
CA LEU A 238 -8.92 15.88 -19.21
C LEU A 238 -8.09 15.42 -20.42
N LEU A 239 -8.40 15.93 -21.61
CA LEU A 239 -7.67 15.58 -22.84
C LEU A 239 -6.21 16.06 -22.79
N GLU A 240 -5.97 17.27 -22.32
CA GLU A 240 -4.61 17.78 -22.09
C GLU A 240 -3.84 16.91 -21.08
N THR A 241 -4.52 16.51 -19.98
CA THR A 241 -3.93 15.64 -18.98
C THR A 241 -3.63 14.25 -19.54
N LEU A 242 -4.55 13.64 -20.28
CA LEU A 242 -4.33 12.37 -21.00
C LEU A 242 -3.07 12.47 -21.85
N ARG A 243 -3.00 13.47 -22.74
CA ARG A 243 -1.85 13.71 -23.64
C ARG A 243 -0.51 13.80 -22.90
N HIS A 244 -0.45 14.54 -21.79
CA HIS A 244 0.81 14.71 -21.06
C HIS A 244 1.23 13.48 -20.25
N ILE A 245 0.29 12.59 -19.96
CA ILE A 245 0.48 11.56 -18.96
C ILE A 245 0.70 10.18 -19.57
N THR A 246 -0.03 9.86 -20.63
CA THR A 246 0.02 8.55 -21.24
C THR A 246 1.12 8.50 -22.30
N ARG A 247 1.80 7.36 -22.38
CA ARG A 247 2.70 7.09 -23.50
C ARG A 247 1.85 6.93 -24.77
N PRO A 248 2.36 7.29 -25.96
CA PRO A 248 1.60 7.14 -27.20
C PRO A 248 0.99 5.75 -27.40
N ALA A 249 1.73 4.69 -27.07
CA ALA A 249 1.27 3.30 -27.16
C ALA A 249 0.12 2.94 -26.19
N ASP A 250 0.00 3.65 -25.05
CA ASP A 250 -1.03 3.41 -24.04
C ASP A 250 -2.24 4.34 -24.19
N TYR A 251 -2.13 5.37 -25.02
CA TYR A 251 -3.07 6.48 -25.09
C TYR A 251 -4.50 5.99 -25.35
N THR A 252 -4.70 5.13 -26.35
CA THR A 252 -6.01 4.58 -26.73
C THR A 252 -6.67 3.83 -25.57
N ARG A 253 -5.92 2.93 -24.91
CA ARG A 253 -6.41 2.15 -23.77
C ARG A 253 -6.83 3.04 -22.61
N THR A 254 -6.01 4.03 -22.26
CA THR A 254 -6.32 4.95 -21.16
C THR A 254 -7.46 5.90 -21.50
N ALA A 255 -7.51 6.44 -22.73
CA ALA A 255 -8.61 7.29 -23.20
C ALA A 255 -9.94 6.53 -23.16
N ARG A 256 -9.96 5.26 -23.57
CA ARG A 256 -11.14 4.38 -23.51
C ARG A 256 -11.64 4.24 -22.09
N THR A 257 -10.72 4.00 -21.17
CA THR A 257 -11.02 3.86 -19.75
C THR A 257 -11.60 5.16 -19.16
N CYS A 258 -11.06 6.32 -19.51
CA CYS A 258 -11.60 7.61 -19.09
C CYS A 258 -13.00 7.86 -19.65
N LEU A 259 -13.22 7.62 -20.94
CA LEU A 259 -14.51 7.84 -21.60
C LEU A 259 -15.60 6.89 -21.06
N LEU A 260 -15.27 5.64 -20.76
CA LEU A 260 -16.16 4.72 -20.05
C LEU A 260 -16.45 5.18 -18.61
N SER A 261 -15.48 5.78 -17.93
CA SER A 261 -15.68 6.32 -16.58
C SER A 261 -16.58 7.56 -16.57
N LEU A 262 -16.52 8.40 -17.62
CA LEU A 262 -17.51 9.47 -17.85
C LEU A 262 -18.91 8.90 -18.05
N ALA A 263 -19.02 7.78 -18.77
CA ALA A 263 -20.30 7.08 -18.96
C ALA A 263 -20.93 6.67 -17.62
N ASN A 264 -20.08 6.28 -16.67
CA ASN A 264 -20.42 5.95 -15.29
C ASN A 264 -20.64 7.16 -14.38
N GLY A 265 -20.68 8.40 -14.90
CA GLY A 265 -20.98 9.60 -14.12
C GLY A 265 -19.79 10.25 -13.42
N CYS A 266 -18.55 9.89 -13.77
CA CYS A 266 -17.37 10.66 -13.33
C CYS A 266 -17.31 12.02 -14.04
N THR A 267 -16.74 13.03 -13.39
CA THR A 267 -16.50 14.34 -14.03
C THR A 267 -15.14 14.35 -14.76
N PRO A 268 -14.93 15.21 -15.78
CA PRO A 268 -13.63 15.29 -16.46
C PRO A 268 -12.51 15.75 -15.52
N ARG A 269 -12.83 16.69 -14.62
CA ARG A 269 -11.92 17.20 -13.60
C ARG A 269 -11.39 16.08 -12.70
N PHE A 270 -12.30 15.23 -12.23
CA PHE A 270 -11.99 14.05 -11.44
C PHE A 270 -11.03 13.10 -12.16
N LEU A 271 -11.35 12.73 -13.41
CA LEU A 271 -10.53 11.80 -14.19
C LEU A 271 -9.14 12.38 -14.47
N ALA A 272 -9.02 13.69 -14.69
CA ALA A 272 -7.73 14.34 -14.86
C ALA A 272 -6.86 14.23 -13.59
N HIS A 273 -7.46 14.40 -12.41
CA HIS A 273 -6.76 14.18 -11.15
C HIS A 273 -6.34 12.72 -10.94
N ALA A 274 -7.22 11.78 -11.27
CA ALA A 274 -6.92 10.35 -11.17
C ALA A 274 -5.79 9.93 -12.12
N LEU A 275 -5.74 10.45 -13.36
CA LEU A 275 -4.64 10.17 -14.29
C LEU A 275 -3.28 10.69 -13.79
N ARG A 276 -3.23 11.93 -13.29
CA ARG A 276 -2.03 12.52 -12.65
C ARG A 276 -1.49 11.62 -11.55
N TYR A 277 -2.41 11.08 -10.77
CA TYR A 277 -2.08 10.18 -9.70
C TYR A 277 -1.53 8.85 -10.20
N HIS A 278 -2.22 8.17 -11.12
CA HIS A 278 -1.75 6.89 -11.66
C HIS A 278 -0.36 7.02 -12.32
N LYS A 279 -0.06 8.14 -13.00
CA LYS A 279 1.28 8.40 -13.54
C LYS A 279 2.35 8.51 -12.48
N GLN A 280 2.12 9.36 -11.46
CA GLN A 280 3.08 9.63 -10.39
C GLN A 280 3.54 8.33 -9.72
N TRP A 281 2.64 7.36 -9.64
CA TRP A 281 2.87 6.09 -8.94
C TRP A 281 3.03 4.87 -9.86
N LYS A 282 3.11 5.08 -11.19
CA LYS A 282 3.29 4.03 -12.20
C LYS A 282 2.23 2.91 -12.16
N LEU A 283 0.96 3.29 -12.09
CA LEU A 283 -0.18 2.36 -11.97
C LEU A 283 -0.98 2.25 -13.25
N GLU A 284 -1.62 1.09 -13.45
CA GLU A 284 -2.62 0.93 -14.49
C GLU A 284 -3.91 1.67 -14.14
N PHE A 285 -4.45 2.42 -15.10
CA PHE A 285 -5.71 3.15 -14.93
C PHE A 285 -6.88 2.25 -15.32
N GLN A 286 -7.77 1.95 -14.38
CA GLN A 286 -8.97 1.10 -14.57
C GLN A 286 -10.25 1.94 -14.64
N THR A 287 -11.34 1.35 -15.15
CA THR A 287 -12.64 2.00 -15.25
C THR A 287 -13.19 2.33 -13.87
N GLN A 288 -13.73 3.54 -13.71
CA GLN A 288 -14.18 4.07 -12.42
C GLN A 288 -15.71 4.08 -12.34
N ALA A 289 -16.25 3.67 -11.19
CA ALA A 289 -17.64 3.91 -10.85
C ALA A 289 -17.82 5.37 -10.41
N ARG A 290 -19.06 5.91 -10.52
CA ARG A 290 -19.38 7.24 -10.00
C ARG A 290 -18.94 7.31 -8.53
N PRO A 291 -18.01 8.20 -8.16
CA PRO A 291 -17.76 8.42 -6.75
C PRO A 291 -19.02 9.01 -6.10
N VAL A 292 -19.38 8.52 -4.92
CA VAL A 292 -20.48 9.08 -4.11
C VAL A 292 -20.25 10.58 -3.85
N HIS A 293 -18.97 11.00 -3.81
CA HIS A 293 -18.54 12.39 -3.69
C HIS A 293 -17.21 12.60 -4.44
N GLU A 294 -17.09 13.69 -5.22
CA GLU A 294 -15.82 14.07 -5.87
C GLU A 294 -14.88 14.75 -4.86
N PRO A 295 -13.73 14.15 -4.48
CA PRO A 295 -12.87 14.72 -3.45
C PRO A 295 -12.29 16.07 -3.86
N ARG A 296 -12.26 17.03 -2.92
CA ARG A 296 -11.69 18.37 -3.13
C ARG A 296 -10.19 18.27 -3.40
N ARG A 297 -9.64 19.21 -4.18
CA ARG A 297 -8.19 19.28 -4.52
C ARG A 297 -7.27 19.20 -3.30
N ARG A 298 -7.69 19.78 -2.16
CA ARG A 298 -6.95 19.74 -0.88
C ARG A 298 -6.91 18.33 -0.27
N GLN A 299 -8.02 17.59 -0.32
CA GLN A 299 -8.13 16.22 0.20
C GLN A 299 -7.24 15.28 -0.59
N LEU A 300 -7.29 15.37 -1.93
CA LEU A 300 -6.39 14.64 -2.81
C LEU A 300 -4.93 15.00 -2.50
N ARG A 301 -4.56 16.29 -2.49
CA ARG A 301 -3.17 16.71 -2.22
C ARG A 301 -2.65 16.19 -0.87
N PHE A 302 -3.49 16.15 0.17
CA PHE A 302 -3.11 15.63 1.48
C PHE A 302 -2.88 14.10 1.46
N VAL A 303 -3.80 13.32 0.88
CA VAL A 303 -3.63 11.86 0.72
C VAL A 303 -2.36 11.56 -0.10
N LEU A 304 -2.10 12.37 -1.13
CA LEU A 304 -0.92 12.25 -1.99
C LEU A 304 0.41 12.58 -1.30
N GLN A 305 0.37 13.33 -0.19
CA GLN A 305 1.55 13.79 0.56
C GLN A 305 1.78 13.01 1.87
N CYS A 306 0.84 12.15 2.28
CA CYS A 306 1.02 11.28 3.44
C CYS A 306 2.16 10.29 3.19
N ALA A 307 3.11 10.21 4.11
CA ALA A 307 4.33 9.40 3.98
C ALA A 307 4.08 7.92 4.31
N ALA A 308 2.83 7.47 4.16
CA ALA A 308 2.41 6.17 4.60
C ALA A 308 3.16 5.08 3.82
N ARG A 309 3.75 4.15 4.60
CA ARG A 309 4.75 3.17 4.18
C ARG A 309 4.38 2.43 2.89
N LYS A 310 5.42 1.95 2.17
CA LYS A 310 5.49 1.27 0.86
C LYS A 310 4.30 0.38 0.39
N GLY A 311 3.37 -0.03 1.25
CA GLY A 311 2.21 -0.87 0.94
C GLY A 311 0.95 -0.15 0.42
N LEU A 312 0.80 1.18 0.59
CA LEU A 312 -0.27 1.96 -0.09
C LEU A 312 -0.03 2.14 -1.59
N ARG A 313 1.03 1.54 -2.13
CA ARG A 313 1.44 1.62 -3.54
C ARG A 313 0.54 0.84 -4.51
N ARG A 314 -0.60 0.29 -4.07
CA ARG A 314 -1.71 0.00 -4.99
C ARG A 314 -2.87 0.96 -4.80
N PRO A 315 -2.75 2.18 -5.32
CA PRO A 315 -3.83 3.15 -5.27
C PRO A 315 -5.17 2.77 -5.90
N GLU A 316 -5.18 1.69 -6.67
CA GLU A 316 -6.40 0.97 -7.07
C GLU A 316 -7.30 0.67 -5.86
N GLN A 317 -6.71 0.34 -4.70
CA GLN A 317 -7.43 -0.01 -3.47
C GLN A 317 -8.00 1.23 -2.77
N ILE A 318 -7.19 2.29 -2.60
CA ILE A 318 -7.64 3.59 -2.04
C ILE A 318 -8.88 4.09 -2.79
N TRP A 319 -8.86 3.88 -4.11
CA TRP A 319 -9.87 4.39 -5.01
C TRP A 319 -11.13 3.50 -5.08
N LYS A 320 -10.96 2.18 -5.07
CA LYS A 320 -12.05 1.19 -4.96
C LYS A 320 -12.77 1.27 -3.60
N GLN A 321 -12.07 1.70 -2.55
CA GLN A 321 -12.61 1.91 -1.20
C GLN A 321 -13.39 3.22 -1.04
N ALA A 322 -12.91 4.31 -1.64
CA ALA A 322 -13.63 5.59 -1.64
C ALA A 322 -14.98 5.53 -2.38
N THR A 323 -15.14 4.54 -3.27
CA THR A 323 -16.33 4.37 -4.14
C THR A 323 -17.24 3.22 -3.70
N GLY A 324 -16.73 2.19 -2.99
CA GLY A 324 -17.47 0.97 -2.67
C GLY A 324 -18.18 0.91 -1.30
N LEU A 325 -17.88 1.83 -0.37
CA LEU A 325 -18.46 1.82 0.98
C LEU A 325 -19.12 3.17 1.27
N LYS A 326 -20.46 3.20 1.34
CA LYS A 326 -21.25 4.40 1.67
C LYS A 326 -20.80 5.10 2.96
N GLU A 327 -20.27 4.34 3.93
CA GLU A 327 -19.84 4.90 5.22
C GLU A 327 -18.38 5.37 5.23
N TRP A 328 -17.55 4.88 4.31
CA TRP A 328 -16.12 5.22 4.25
C TRP A 328 -15.90 6.60 3.64
N SER A 329 -16.72 6.97 2.66
CA SER A 329 -16.75 8.34 2.12
C SER A 329 -17.15 9.36 3.20
N SER A 330 -18.10 9.01 4.07
CA SER A 330 -18.50 9.81 5.24
C SER A 330 -17.34 9.94 6.25
N ALA A 331 -16.66 8.85 6.60
CA ALA A 331 -15.52 8.87 7.51
C ALA A 331 -14.36 9.73 6.97
N ILE A 332 -14.03 9.59 5.69
CA ILE A 332 -13.05 10.44 4.99
C ILE A 332 -13.49 11.91 5.01
N GLN A 333 -14.76 12.19 4.74
CA GLN A 333 -15.29 13.55 4.78
C GLN A 333 -15.14 14.17 6.17
N ARG A 334 -15.51 13.45 7.23
CA ARG A 334 -15.36 13.88 8.63
C ARG A 334 -13.90 14.07 9.02
N LEU A 335 -13.00 13.17 8.56
CA LEU A 335 -11.56 13.29 8.78
C LEU A 335 -11.00 14.57 8.15
N PHE A 336 -11.45 14.91 6.94
CA PHE A 336 -10.95 16.07 6.18
C PHE A 336 -11.74 17.38 6.36
N ALA A 337 -12.86 17.36 7.09
CA ALA A 337 -13.64 18.55 7.41
C ALA A 337 -12.88 19.53 8.32
N HIS A 338 -11.89 19.03 9.07
CA HIS A 338 -11.10 19.81 10.02
C HIS A 338 -9.60 19.74 9.68
N PRO A 339 -8.84 20.85 9.80
CA PRO A 339 -7.38 20.81 9.71
C PRO A 339 -6.83 20.02 10.91
N ARG A 340 -6.29 18.83 10.65
CA ARG A 340 -5.77 17.91 11.67
C ARG A 340 -4.25 17.79 11.58
N GLU A 341 -3.62 17.49 12.72
CA GLU A 341 -2.21 17.12 12.73
C GLU A 341 -1.97 15.85 11.92
N LYS A 342 -0.87 15.86 11.15
CA LYS A 342 -0.51 14.78 10.22
C LYS A 342 -0.48 13.40 10.89
N ILE A 343 0.06 13.30 12.11
CA ILE A 343 0.21 12.03 12.84
C ILE A 343 -1.13 11.35 13.14
N VAL A 344 -2.16 12.14 13.49
CA VAL A 344 -3.51 11.64 13.78
C VAL A 344 -4.14 11.08 12.51
N VAL A 345 -4.03 11.82 11.40
CA VAL A 345 -4.56 11.39 10.12
C VAL A 345 -3.83 10.14 9.62
N GLU A 346 -2.50 10.07 9.75
CA GLU A 346 -1.71 8.91 9.33
C GLU A 346 -2.07 7.65 10.12
N GLY A 347 -2.17 7.70 11.46
CA GLY A 347 -2.54 6.53 12.26
C GLY A 347 -3.98 6.08 12.03
N ILE A 348 -4.92 7.01 11.80
CA ILE A 348 -6.29 6.69 11.40
C ILE A 348 -6.33 6.01 10.02
N LEU A 349 -5.58 6.52 9.05
CA LEU A 349 -5.49 5.90 7.72
C LEU A 349 -4.81 4.52 7.76
N ASP A 350 -3.84 4.32 8.66
CA ASP A 350 -3.25 3.00 8.93
C ASP A 350 -4.27 2.06 9.59
N ALA A 351 -5.12 2.57 10.51
CA ALA A 351 -6.25 1.85 11.10
C ALA A 351 -7.22 1.36 10.06
N LEU A 352 -7.70 2.27 9.21
CA LEU A 352 -8.61 1.98 8.11
C LEU A 352 -8.07 0.92 7.14
N ARG A 353 -6.74 0.88 6.91
CA ARG A 353 -6.10 -0.11 6.02
C ARG A 353 -6.06 -1.53 6.56
N HIS A 354 -5.83 -1.70 7.86
CA HIS A 354 -5.74 -3.04 8.44
C HIS A 354 -7.07 -3.81 8.30
N LEU A 355 -8.17 -3.08 8.15
CA LEU A 355 -9.54 -3.59 8.07
C LEU A 355 -9.90 -4.21 6.73
N GLU A 356 -9.48 -3.60 5.62
CA GLU A 356 -9.82 -4.08 4.28
C GLU A 356 -9.30 -5.50 4.04
N ARG A 357 -8.17 -5.82 4.67
CA ARG A 357 -7.57 -7.16 4.62
C ARG A 357 -8.43 -8.22 5.30
N LYS A 358 -9.42 -7.84 6.12
CA LYS A 358 -10.27 -8.76 6.90
C LYS A 358 -11.76 -8.61 6.50
N ARG A 359 -12.32 -9.59 5.80
CA ARG A 359 -13.76 -9.64 5.43
C ARG A 359 -14.60 -10.30 6.53
N GLY A 360 -15.90 -9.97 6.65
CA GLY A 360 -16.87 -10.67 7.52
C GLY A 360 -17.29 -9.92 8.80
N LYS A 361 -17.35 -10.62 9.95
CA LYS A 361 -17.81 -10.12 11.27
C LYS A 361 -17.14 -8.79 11.73
N VAL A 362 -16.00 -8.46 11.15
CA VAL A 362 -15.25 -7.21 11.36
C VAL A 362 -16.04 -5.97 10.91
N ALA A 363 -16.92 -6.08 9.90
CA ALA A 363 -17.70 -4.94 9.40
C ALA A 363 -18.69 -4.37 10.42
N ARG A 364 -19.36 -5.24 11.23
CA ARG A 364 -20.36 -4.80 12.22
C ARG A 364 -19.74 -4.07 13.42
N LYS A 365 -18.59 -4.55 13.91
CA LYS A 365 -17.82 -3.84 14.97
C LYS A 365 -17.36 -2.45 14.49
N TRP A 366 -17.24 -2.27 13.17
CA TRP A 366 -16.83 -1.02 12.56
C TRP A 366 -17.92 0.02 12.42
N THR A 367 -19.16 -0.39 12.13
CA THR A 367 -20.32 0.52 12.21
C THR A 367 -20.38 1.17 13.59
N ASN A 368 -20.23 0.37 14.66
CA ASN A 368 -20.21 0.89 16.04
C ASN A 368 -19.07 1.90 16.28
N TRP A 369 -17.91 1.73 15.64
CA TRP A 369 -16.79 2.68 15.76
C TRP A 369 -17.03 3.95 14.95
N LEU A 370 -17.59 3.84 13.75
CA LEU A 370 -18.00 4.98 12.93
C LEU A 370 -19.11 5.80 13.59
N ASP A 371 -20.01 5.16 14.34
CA ASP A 371 -21.05 5.83 15.14
C ASP A 371 -20.45 6.71 16.25
N ARG A 372 -19.29 6.32 16.78
CA ARG A 372 -18.55 7.02 17.86
C ARG A 372 -17.30 7.74 17.33
N TRP A 373 -17.23 7.93 16.02
CA TRP A 373 -16.08 8.53 15.35
C TRP A 373 -15.83 9.96 15.81
N ASP A 374 -16.88 10.77 15.89
CA ASP A 374 -16.76 12.17 16.30
C ASP A 374 -16.34 12.28 17.77
N ASP A 375 -16.78 11.36 18.64
CA ASP A 375 -16.32 11.27 20.03
C ASP A 375 -14.82 10.97 20.10
N THR A 376 -14.37 9.98 19.31
CA THR A 376 -12.96 9.57 19.27
C THR A 376 -12.07 10.73 18.84
N LEU A 377 -12.50 11.45 17.81
CA LEU A 377 -11.78 12.62 17.32
C LEU A 377 -11.76 13.77 18.34
N ARG A 378 -12.90 14.04 19.00
CA ARG A 378 -12.97 15.04 20.07
C ARG A 378 -12.01 14.71 21.22
N GLU A 379 -11.93 13.44 21.62
CA GLU A 379 -10.98 13.00 22.65
C GLU A 379 -9.52 13.19 22.20
N ILE A 380 -9.16 12.82 20.96
CA ILE A 380 -7.81 13.05 20.42
C ILE A 380 -7.47 14.55 20.37
N GLU A 381 -8.42 15.38 19.95
CA GLU A 381 -8.24 16.83 19.81
C GLU A 381 -8.06 17.51 21.16
N SER A 382 -8.85 17.11 22.16
CA SER A 382 -8.74 17.58 23.54
C SER A 382 -7.50 17.05 24.27
N THR A 383 -6.84 16.02 23.74
CA THR A 383 -5.60 15.49 24.33
C THR A 383 -4.42 16.46 24.09
N PRO A 384 -3.68 16.85 25.14
CA PRO A 384 -2.48 17.67 25.02
C PRO A 384 -1.48 17.09 24.00
N ARG A 385 -0.85 17.95 23.20
CA ARG A 385 0.04 17.53 22.10
C ARG A 385 1.13 16.55 22.52
N ALA A 386 1.71 16.74 23.71
CA ALA A 386 2.74 15.85 24.27
C ALA A 386 2.26 14.41 24.54
N LYS A 387 0.95 14.20 24.64
CA LYS A 387 0.31 12.90 24.93
C LYS A 387 -0.40 12.30 23.72
N ARG A 388 -0.51 13.02 22.60
CA ARG A 388 -1.18 12.50 21.40
C ARG A 388 -0.52 11.24 20.86
N LYS A 389 0.80 11.09 20.99
CA LYS A 389 1.49 9.85 20.63
C LYS A 389 0.94 8.66 21.41
N LEU A 390 0.81 8.79 22.73
CA LEU A 390 0.21 7.77 23.60
C LEU A 390 -1.21 7.40 23.15
N THR A 391 -2.05 8.39 22.84
CA THR A 391 -3.40 8.17 22.29
C THR A 391 -3.39 7.41 20.96
N MET A 392 -2.45 7.74 20.07
CA MET A 392 -2.27 7.01 18.81
C MET A 392 -1.74 5.59 19.04
N ASP A 393 -0.86 5.40 20.01
CA ASP A 393 -0.36 4.08 20.39
C ASP A 393 -1.49 3.19 20.95
N PHE A 394 -2.46 3.76 21.68
CA PHE A 394 -3.68 3.02 22.09
C PHE A 394 -4.56 2.62 20.91
N ILE A 395 -4.77 3.52 19.95
CA ILE A 395 -5.52 3.23 18.72
C ILE A 395 -4.80 2.16 17.89
N ASP A 396 -3.47 2.24 17.81
CA ASP A 396 -2.63 1.28 17.10
C ASP A 396 -2.60 -0.08 17.80
N ALA A 397 -2.52 -0.12 19.13
CA ALA A 397 -2.60 -1.36 19.90
C ALA A 397 -3.95 -2.04 19.71
N TRP A 398 -5.05 -1.27 19.78
CA TRP A 398 -6.41 -1.75 19.48
C TRP A 398 -6.54 -2.33 18.06
N ARG A 399 -5.69 -1.90 17.11
CA ARG A 399 -5.70 -2.33 15.70
C ARG A 399 -4.94 -3.63 15.42
N VAL A 400 -3.78 -3.84 16.05
CA VAL A 400 -2.71 -4.69 15.47
C VAL A 400 -2.94 -6.20 15.58
N TYR A 401 -3.75 -6.72 16.50
CA TYR A 401 -3.83 -8.17 16.73
C TYR A 401 -5.07 -8.85 16.10
N PRO A 402 -4.91 -9.66 15.04
CA PRO A 402 -6.01 -10.33 14.33
C PRO A 402 -6.73 -11.42 15.12
N GLU A 403 -6.11 -11.94 16.16
CA GLU A 403 -6.67 -13.04 16.95
C GLU A 403 -7.78 -12.56 17.91
N HIS A 404 -7.95 -11.25 18.06
CA HIS A 404 -9.09 -10.58 18.73
C HIS A 404 -10.42 -10.67 17.96
N ILE A 405 -10.47 -11.45 16.88
CA ILE A 405 -11.75 -11.81 16.24
C ILE A 405 -12.54 -12.79 17.12
N ALA A 406 -11.86 -13.57 17.99
CA ALA A 406 -12.49 -14.59 18.85
C ALA A 406 -12.65 -14.18 20.34
N MET A 407 -11.98 -13.12 20.80
CA MET A 407 -12.03 -12.59 22.17
C MET A 407 -12.15 -11.06 22.08
N THR A 408 -13.06 -10.29 22.66
CA THR A 408 -14.23 -10.40 23.55
C THR A 408 -15.01 -9.08 23.33
N GLY A 409 -16.09 -8.81 24.08
CA GLY A 409 -17.08 -7.75 23.87
C GLY A 409 -16.65 -6.28 24.04
N HIS A 410 -15.39 -5.91 23.83
CA HIS A 410 -14.94 -4.56 24.15
C HIS A 410 -15.46 -3.49 23.17
N SER A 411 -16.16 -2.49 23.72
CA SER A 411 -16.87 -1.47 22.96
C SER A 411 -15.98 -0.26 22.65
N VAL A 412 -16.36 0.51 21.63
CA VAL A 412 -15.69 1.78 21.29
C VAL A 412 -15.74 2.75 22.48
N SER A 413 -16.74 2.63 23.34
CA SER A 413 -16.85 3.37 24.59
C SER A 413 -15.68 3.12 25.53
N GLN A 414 -15.16 1.90 25.59
CA GLN A 414 -13.99 1.59 26.42
C GLN A 414 -12.71 2.19 25.87
N LEU A 415 -12.52 2.16 24.55
CA LEU A 415 -11.43 2.90 23.91
C LEU A 415 -11.52 4.39 24.28
N LEU A 416 -12.70 5.00 24.18
CA LEU A 416 -12.92 6.40 24.58
C LEU A 416 -12.55 6.66 26.05
N ARG A 417 -12.90 5.76 26.98
CA ARG A 417 -12.49 5.86 28.38
C ARG A 417 -10.96 5.84 28.52
N TRP A 418 -10.27 4.99 27.78
CA TRP A 418 -8.80 4.96 27.77
C TRP A 418 -8.17 6.20 27.13
N LEU A 419 -8.74 6.75 26.06
CA LEU A 419 -8.26 8.01 25.49
C LEU A 419 -8.47 9.18 26.47
N ALA A 420 -9.61 9.21 27.16
CA ALA A 420 -9.87 10.18 28.22
C ALA A 420 -8.89 10.00 29.39
N ARG A 421 -8.60 8.76 29.79
CA ARG A 421 -7.62 8.46 30.85
C ARG A 421 -6.20 8.84 30.44
N ALA A 422 -5.83 8.61 29.18
CA ALA A 422 -4.52 8.99 28.64
C ALA A 422 -4.28 10.51 28.75
N ARG A 423 -5.34 11.32 28.60
CA ARG A 423 -5.28 12.78 28.80
C ARG A 423 -4.95 13.16 30.23
N GLU A 424 -5.40 12.37 31.22
CA GLU A 424 -5.23 12.66 32.65
C GLU A 424 -3.84 12.32 33.20
N PHE A 425 -3.04 11.50 32.51
CA PHE A 425 -1.69 11.18 32.98
C PHE A 425 -0.83 12.44 33.14
N GLU A 426 -0.21 12.67 34.28
CA GLU A 426 0.66 13.82 34.49
C GLU A 426 1.88 13.80 33.57
N LYS A 427 2.45 12.60 33.32
CA LYS A 427 3.61 12.40 32.43
C LYS A 427 3.36 11.26 31.44
N HIS A 428 4.19 11.20 30.40
CA HIS A 428 4.13 10.09 29.45
C HIS A 428 4.61 8.81 30.15
N PRO A 429 3.82 7.71 30.16
CA PRO A 429 4.21 6.47 30.80
C PRO A 429 5.24 5.66 30.00
N GLY A 430 5.95 6.27 29.04
CA GLY A 430 6.85 5.59 28.09
C GLY A 430 6.13 4.85 26.95
N ASP A 431 6.87 4.48 25.92
CA ASP A 431 6.36 3.89 24.67
C ASP A 431 5.99 2.40 24.82
N ASP A 432 6.43 1.75 25.90
CA ASP A 432 6.25 0.30 26.10
C ASP A 432 4.99 -0.04 26.91
N ILE A 433 4.35 0.94 27.52
CA ILE A 433 3.14 0.76 28.35
C ILE A 433 1.85 0.58 27.53
N PRO A 434 1.61 1.25 26.38
CA PRO A 434 0.35 1.08 25.65
C PRO A 434 0.10 -0.36 25.18
N PRO A 435 1.09 -1.09 24.64
CA PRO A 435 0.91 -2.52 24.33
C PRO A 435 0.63 -3.38 25.56
N MET A 436 1.15 -3.00 26.74
CA MET A 436 0.88 -3.71 27.99
C MET A 436 -0.57 -3.50 28.46
N ILE A 437 -1.04 -2.25 28.44
CA ILE A 437 -2.42 -1.93 28.80
C ILE A 437 -3.38 -2.65 27.87
N GLU A 438 -3.13 -2.63 26.56
CA GLU A 438 -3.96 -3.36 25.61
C GLU A 438 -3.94 -4.87 25.88
N ALA A 439 -2.77 -5.46 26.14
CA ALA A 439 -2.68 -6.87 26.48
C ALA A 439 -3.47 -7.22 27.76
N ILE A 440 -3.41 -6.38 28.81
CA ILE A 440 -4.20 -6.57 30.03
C ILE A 440 -5.68 -6.42 29.73
N TRP A 441 -6.04 -5.36 29.02
CA TRP A 441 -7.41 -5.03 28.66
C TRP A 441 -8.06 -6.19 27.87
N ALA A 442 -7.30 -6.85 27.00
CA ALA A 442 -7.73 -8.02 26.25
C ALA A 442 -8.01 -9.28 27.10
N ARG A 443 -7.66 -9.27 28.39
CA ARG A 443 -7.68 -10.45 29.28
C ARG A 443 -8.52 -10.28 30.53
N ILE A 444 -8.97 -9.06 30.80
CA ILE A 444 -9.86 -8.77 31.92
C ILE A 444 -11.31 -8.70 31.42
N GLU A 445 -12.25 -8.99 32.32
CA GLU A 445 -13.68 -8.86 32.04
C GLU A 445 -14.11 -7.37 32.08
N GLU A 446 -15.31 -7.05 31.59
CA GLU A 446 -15.81 -5.66 31.52
C GLU A 446 -15.93 -5.03 32.92
N GLU A 447 -16.23 -5.83 33.94
CA GLU A 447 -16.31 -5.41 35.34
C GLU A 447 -14.97 -4.94 35.91
N GLU A 448 -13.84 -5.39 35.35
CA GLU A 448 -12.49 -5.00 35.78
C GLU A 448 -11.96 -3.74 35.07
N ASP A 449 -12.60 -3.28 33.99
CA ASP A 449 -12.11 -2.15 33.20
C ASP A 449 -12.02 -0.87 34.06
N GLU A 450 -12.97 -0.67 34.97
CA GLU A 450 -12.95 0.42 35.95
C GLU A 450 -11.76 0.31 36.92
N ALA A 451 -11.40 -0.90 37.35
CA ALA A 451 -10.24 -1.11 38.20
C ALA A 451 -8.94 -0.81 37.45
N LEU A 452 -8.85 -1.20 36.17
CA LEU A 452 -7.69 -0.93 35.32
C LEU A 452 -7.53 0.57 35.02
N LEU A 453 -8.62 1.28 34.73
CA LEU A 453 -8.63 2.73 34.51
C LEU A 453 -8.18 3.52 35.75
N ARG A 454 -8.48 3.00 36.95
CA ARG A 454 -8.07 3.57 38.25
C ARG A 454 -6.64 3.29 38.65
N VAL A 455 -5.91 2.46 37.90
CA VAL A 455 -4.49 2.19 38.20
C VAL A 455 -3.71 3.53 38.19
N PRO A 456 -3.02 3.86 39.29
CA PRO A 456 -2.31 5.13 39.39
C PRO A 456 -1.14 5.16 38.42
N GLU A 457 -0.84 6.35 37.88
CA GLU A 457 0.27 6.51 36.91
C GLU A 457 1.62 5.99 37.45
N LYS A 458 1.84 6.14 38.75
CA LYS A 458 3.05 5.65 39.43
C LYS A 458 3.26 4.14 39.22
N ALA A 459 2.19 3.33 39.19
CA ALA A 459 2.30 1.90 38.95
C ALA A 459 2.81 1.59 37.54
N TRP A 460 2.28 2.27 36.51
CA TRP A 460 2.76 2.14 35.14
C TRP A 460 4.23 2.56 35.00
N ARG A 461 4.64 3.66 35.66
CA ARG A 461 6.05 4.10 35.67
C ARG A 461 6.96 3.08 36.37
N GLN A 462 6.50 2.45 37.46
CA GLN A 462 7.26 1.43 38.18
C GLN A 462 7.54 0.18 37.33
N MET A 463 6.73 -0.11 36.31
CA MET A 463 6.95 -1.23 35.39
C MET A 463 8.05 -0.97 34.36
N GLN A 464 8.30 0.29 33.99
CA GLN A 464 9.20 0.66 32.89
C GLN A 464 10.58 -0.03 32.97
N PRO A 465 11.25 -0.13 34.14
CA PRO A 465 12.56 -0.78 34.22
C PRO A 465 12.56 -2.26 33.79
N ALA A 466 11.42 -2.94 33.88
CA ALA A 466 11.28 -4.34 33.44
C ALA A 466 11.00 -4.49 31.94
N LEU A 467 10.53 -3.41 31.29
CA LEU A 467 10.06 -3.38 29.92
C LEU A 467 11.06 -2.76 28.94
N VAL A 468 12.27 -2.41 29.41
CA VAL A 468 13.30 -1.80 28.57
C VAL A 468 13.67 -2.75 27.42
N GLY A 469 13.48 -2.24 26.20
CA GLY A 469 13.77 -2.96 24.96
C GLY A 469 12.57 -3.73 24.40
N TRP A 470 12.56 -3.85 23.07
CA TRP A 470 11.46 -4.44 22.32
C TRP A 470 11.11 -5.87 22.77
N SER A 471 12.12 -6.69 23.06
CA SER A 471 11.90 -8.08 23.50
C SER A 471 11.30 -8.17 24.89
N SER A 472 11.77 -7.37 25.85
CA SER A 472 11.23 -7.35 27.21
C SER A 472 9.75 -7.01 27.21
N ARG A 473 9.37 -5.98 26.45
CA ARG A 473 7.96 -5.61 26.25
C ARG A 473 7.16 -6.73 25.61
N ASN A 474 7.64 -7.28 24.49
CA ASN A 474 6.88 -8.30 23.77
C ASN A 474 6.73 -9.59 24.57
N ASN A 475 7.75 -10.00 25.30
CA ASN A 475 7.66 -11.12 26.23
C ASN A 475 6.62 -10.82 27.33
N ALA A 476 6.62 -9.62 27.92
CA ALA A 476 5.61 -9.27 28.92
C ALA A 476 4.19 -9.30 28.34
N VAL A 477 3.96 -8.73 27.16
CA VAL A 477 2.70 -8.81 26.41
C VAL A 477 2.30 -10.26 26.14
N ASN A 478 3.23 -11.09 25.67
CA ASN A 478 3.04 -12.51 25.43
C ASN A 478 2.71 -13.29 26.71
N GLY A 479 3.24 -12.90 27.86
CA GLY A 479 2.89 -13.49 29.15
C GLY A 479 1.47 -13.13 29.56
N ILE A 480 1.09 -11.86 29.42
CA ILE A 480 -0.26 -11.37 29.74
C ILE A 480 -1.29 -12.07 28.87
N TYR A 481 -1.06 -12.18 27.56
CA TYR A 481 -2.01 -12.83 26.66
C TYR A 481 -2.29 -14.29 27.02
N GLN A 482 -1.39 -14.96 27.74
CA GLN A 482 -1.62 -16.33 28.19
C GLN A 482 -2.46 -16.40 29.47
N MET A 483 -2.58 -15.32 30.24
CA MET A 483 -3.40 -15.20 31.45
C MET A 483 -4.90 -15.10 31.13
N LYS A 484 -5.43 -16.02 30.32
CA LYS A 484 -6.85 -16.09 29.97
C LYS A 484 -7.66 -16.79 31.08
N ASN A 485 -8.91 -16.37 31.26
CA ASN A 485 -9.88 -16.99 32.17
C ASN A 485 -9.35 -17.09 33.62
N LEU A 486 -8.65 -16.06 34.09
CA LEU A 486 -8.35 -15.93 35.51
C LEU A 486 -9.57 -15.32 36.22
N PRO A 487 -9.79 -15.60 37.51
CA PRO A 487 -10.85 -14.95 38.27
C PRO A 487 -10.74 -13.42 38.26
N VAL A 488 -11.89 -12.75 38.25
CA VAL A 488 -12.02 -11.29 38.29
C VAL A 488 -11.19 -10.72 39.45
N GLY A 489 -10.42 -9.67 39.18
CA GLY A 489 -9.56 -8.99 40.13
C GLY A 489 -8.16 -9.60 40.26
N CYS A 490 -7.90 -10.76 39.66
CA CYS A 490 -6.60 -11.43 39.81
C CYS A 490 -5.47 -10.65 39.10
N ILE A 491 -5.66 -10.30 37.82
CA ILE A 491 -4.63 -9.60 37.03
C ILE A 491 -4.41 -8.18 37.58
N THR A 492 -5.50 -7.43 37.75
CA THR A 492 -5.47 -6.05 38.24
C THR A 492 -4.93 -5.96 39.68
N GLY A 493 -5.31 -6.89 40.55
CA GLY A 493 -4.81 -6.94 41.93
C GLY A 493 -3.32 -7.28 42.01
N MET A 494 -2.81 -8.23 41.22
CA MET A 494 -1.37 -8.52 41.15
C MET A 494 -0.58 -7.32 40.62
N LEU A 495 -1.07 -6.65 39.57
CA LEU A 495 -0.46 -5.44 39.04
C LEU A 495 -0.37 -4.34 40.11
N LEU A 496 -1.46 -4.05 40.81
CA LEU A 496 -1.51 -3.00 41.83
C LEU A 496 -0.65 -3.32 43.06
N ALA A 497 -0.54 -4.59 43.44
CA ALA A 497 0.19 -4.99 44.63
C ALA A 497 1.72 -4.92 44.46
N SER A 498 2.24 -5.17 43.25
CA SER A 498 3.67 -5.12 42.93
C SER A 498 3.93 -4.89 41.42
N PRO A 499 3.81 -3.67 40.89
CA PRO A 499 3.84 -3.43 39.44
C PRO A 499 5.13 -3.90 38.75
N LEU A 500 6.29 -3.64 39.35
CA LEU A 500 7.59 -4.02 38.78
C LEU A 500 7.76 -5.54 38.72
N GLU A 501 7.44 -6.23 39.81
CA GLU A 501 7.50 -7.68 39.93
C GLU A 501 6.49 -8.32 38.98
N TRP A 502 5.27 -7.78 38.90
CA TRP A 502 4.26 -8.21 37.93
C TRP A 502 4.79 -8.16 36.49
N ALA A 503 5.39 -7.04 36.08
CA ALA A 503 5.98 -6.91 34.74
C ALA A 503 7.14 -7.89 34.51
N ARG A 504 7.98 -8.12 35.53
CA ARG A 504 9.07 -9.12 35.46
C ARG A 504 8.53 -10.54 35.34
N THR A 505 7.48 -10.89 36.07
CA THR A 505 6.85 -12.21 36.01
C THR A 505 6.17 -12.43 34.66
N MET A 506 5.39 -11.46 34.17
CA MET A 506 4.79 -11.54 32.83
C MET A 506 5.86 -11.71 31.75
N ARG A 507 6.99 -11.01 31.85
CA ARG A 507 8.12 -11.19 30.94
C ARG A 507 8.65 -12.62 30.97
N ARG A 508 8.88 -13.21 32.15
CA ARG A 508 9.36 -14.59 32.29
C ARG A 508 8.36 -15.61 31.77
N VAL A 509 7.06 -15.39 32.01
CA VAL A 509 6.01 -16.24 31.43
C VAL A 509 6.09 -16.18 29.91
N GLY A 510 6.22 -14.99 29.32
CA GLY A 510 6.35 -14.86 27.86
C GLY A 510 7.69 -15.30 27.28
N GLU A 511 8.72 -15.54 28.10
CA GLU A 511 9.98 -16.17 27.69
C GLU A 511 9.81 -17.67 27.40
N LEU A 512 8.74 -18.29 27.89
CA LEU A 512 8.43 -19.70 27.67
C LEU A 512 7.84 -19.95 26.27
N ASP A 513 8.09 -21.15 25.73
CA ASP A 513 7.37 -21.60 24.53
C ASP A 513 5.87 -21.74 24.81
N TRP A 514 5.05 -21.66 23.75
CA TRP A 514 3.60 -21.56 23.88
C TRP A 514 2.97 -22.77 24.62
N ARG A 515 3.56 -23.97 24.50
CA ARG A 515 3.06 -25.18 25.18
C ARG A 515 3.28 -25.12 26.68
N GLU A 516 4.44 -24.67 27.10
CA GLU A 516 4.78 -24.50 28.52
C GLU A 516 3.95 -23.39 29.15
N ARG A 517 3.65 -22.33 28.41
CA ARG A 517 2.73 -21.27 28.85
C ARG A 517 1.33 -21.82 29.10
N GLU A 518 0.81 -22.68 28.22
CA GLU A 518 -0.51 -23.28 28.39
C GLU A 518 -0.60 -24.13 29.65
N VAL A 519 0.41 -24.98 29.88
CA VAL A 519 0.47 -25.84 31.07
C VAL A 519 0.57 -24.99 32.35
N LEU A 520 1.44 -23.98 32.34
CA LEU A 520 1.59 -23.03 33.44
C LEU A 520 0.26 -22.36 33.77
N CYS A 521 -0.47 -21.88 32.77
CA CYS A 521 -1.73 -21.18 32.98
C CYS A 521 -2.82 -22.09 33.55
N VAL A 522 -2.88 -23.37 33.13
CA VAL A 522 -3.78 -24.36 33.73
C VAL A 522 -3.43 -24.56 35.20
N ALA A 523 -2.15 -24.85 35.50
CA ALA A 523 -1.69 -25.06 36.87
C ALA A 523 -1.94 -23.83 37.77
N PHE A 524 -1.70 -22.62 37.25
CA PHE A 524 -1.94 -21.39 38.00
C PHE A 524 -3.42 -21.11 38.23
N ARG A 525 -4.29 -21.43 37.26
CA ARG A 525 -5.75 -21.26 37.39
C ARG A 525 -6.33 -22.18 38.45
N GLU A 526 -5.83 -23.42 38.52
CA GLU A 526 -6.26 -24.44 39.47
C GLU A 526 -5.63 -24.27 40.87
N HIS A 527 -4.64 -23.39 41.00
CA HIS A 527 -3.95 -23.16 42.25
C HIS A 527 -4.89 -22.57 43.33
N PRO A 528 -4.86 -23.06 44.59
CA PRO A 528 -5.77 -22.61 45.64
C PRO A 528 -5.80 -21.10 45.90
N LEU A 529 -4.65 -20.40 45.78
CA LEU A 529 -4.64 -18.93 45.89
C LEU A 529 -5.40 -18.25 44.77
N THR A 530 -5.48 -18.85 43.59
CA THR A 530 -6.17 -18.27 42.44
C THR A 530 -7.66 -18.53 42.53
N THR A 531 -8.07 -19.76 42.87
CA THR A 531 -9.48 -20.16 42.98
C THR A 531 -10.20 -19.60 44.22
N CYS A 532 -9.45 -19.19 45.24
CA CYS A 532 -10.01 -18.56 46.44
C CYS A 532 -10.57 -17.16 46.14
N ASP A 533 -11.85 -16.96 46.45
CA ASP A 533 -12.47 -15.64 46.50
C ASP A 533 -12.22 -15.00 47.86
N ILE A 534 -11.34 -13.98 47.87
CA ILE A 534 -10.90 -13.27 49.08
C ILE A 534 -12.09 -12.61 49.80
N ALA A 535 -13.13 -12.19 49.06
CA ALA A 535 -14.27 -11.47 49.63
C ALA A 535 -15.22 -12.40 50.39
N THR A 536 -15.37 -13.65 49.96
CA THR A 536 -16.33 -14.60 50.51
C THR A 536 -15.70 -15.69 51.37
N THR A 537 -14.39 -15.92 51.27
CA THR A 537 -13.70 -16.95 52.04
C THR A 537 -13.56 -16.56 53.52
N PRO A 538 -13.93 -17.43 54.48
CA PRO A 538 -13.73 -17.16 55.90
C PRO A 538 -12.28 -16.83 56.25
N LEU A 539 -12.06 -15.83 57.11
CA LEU A 539 -10.71 -15.38 57.51
C LEU A 539 -9.84 -16.51 58.03
N SER A 540 -10.38 -17.44 58.83
CA SER A 540 -9.63 -18.60 59.33
C SER A 540 -9.05 -19.46 58.20
N HIS A 541 -9.81 -19.67 57.12
CA HIS A 541 -9.35 -20.43 55.95
C HIS A 541 -8.31 -19.65 55.15
N LEU A 542 -8.50 -18.33 55.00
CA LEU A 542 -7.50 -17.46 54.37
C LEU A 542 -6.17 -17.49 55.12
N ILE A 543 -6.20 -17.49 56.46
CA ILE A 543 -4.98 -17.55 57.28
C ILE A 543 -4.21 -18.84 57.00
N VAL A 544 -4.89 -19.99 57.09
CA VAL A 544 -4.27 -21.30 56.83
C VAL A 544 -3.71 -21.38 55.42
N LEU A 545 -4.47 -20.94 54.42
CA LEU A 545 -4.05 -20.95 53.01
C LEU A 545 -2.80 -20.09 52.79
N VAL A 546 -2.83 -18.84 53.28
CA VAL A 546 -1.74 -17.88 53.09
C VAL A 546 -0.48 -18.32 53.82
N ASP A 547 -0.60 -18.78 55.07
CA ASP A 547 0.56 -19.25 55.85
C ASP A 547 1.22 -20.47 55.22
N THR A 548 0.41 -21.43 54.76
CA THR A 548 0.92 -22.65 54.10
C THR A 548 1.79 -22.28 52.89
N ILE A 549 1.35 -21.31 52.09
CA ILE A 549 2.07 -20.92 50.87
C ILE A 549 3.22 -19.98 51.19
N GLN A 550 3.04 -19.02 52.10
CA GLN A 550 4.09 -18.13 52.56
C GLN A 550 5.28 -18.90 53.16
N SER A 551 5.05 -20.06 53.78
CA SER A 551 6.12 -20.92 54.30
C SER A 551 7.14 -21.32 53.20
N SER A 552 6.68 -21.48 51.96
CA SER A 552 7.52 -21.77 50.79
C SER A 552 8.08 -20.50 50.13
N HIS A 553 7.58 -19.32 50.53
CA HIS A 553 8.03 -18.03 50.00
C HIS A 553 8.21 -16.96 51.09
N PRO A 554 9.13 -17.16 52.05
CA PRO A 554 9.26 -16.31 53.26
C PRO A 554 9.62 -14.85 52.96
N ARG A 555 10.12 -14.55 51.76
CA ARG A 555 10.42 -13.19 51.29
C ARG A 555 9.18 -12.32 51.04
N PHE A 556 7.99 -12.93 50.92
CA PHE A 556 6.75 -12.21 50.70
C PHE A 556 5.96 -12.08 52.01
N PRO A 557 5.26 -10.96 52.20
CA PRO A 557 4.44 -10.78 53.39
C PRO A 557 3.28 -11.78 53.39
N GLY A 558 3.03 -12.41 54.53
CA GLY A 558 1.91 -13.32 54.76
C GLY A 558 0.71 -12.63 55.38
N VAL A 559 0.06 -13.32 56.32
CA VAL A 559 -1.06 -12.75 57.08
C VAL A 559 -0.55 -11.67 58.03
N PRO A 560 -1.13 -10.44 58.02
CA PRO A 560 -0.84 -9.42 59.03
C PRO A 560 -1.10 -9.95 60.45
N ASP A 561 -0.14 -9.78 61.36
CA ASP A 561 -0.20 -10.36 62.72
C ASP A 561 -1.47 -9.96 63.48
N LYS A 562 -1.99 -8.74 63.25
CA LYS A 562 -3.22 -8.26 63.87
C LYS A 562 -4.44 -9.11 63.50
N LEU A 563 -4.52 -9.62 62.26
CA LEU A 563 -5.62 -10.48 61.83
C LEU A 563 -5.56 -11.88 62.47
N ARG A 564 -4.39 -12.34 62.90
CA ARG A 564 -4.27 -13.59 63.66
C ARG A 564 -4.98 -13.50 65.03
N SER A 565 -5.07 -12.29 65.57
CA SER A 565 -5.77 -11.97 66.82
C SER A 565 -7.16 -11.33 66.62
N ALA A 566 -7.77 -11.46 65.43
CA ALA A 566 -8.90 -10.65 64.96
C ALA A 566 -10.16 -10.62 65.84
N ALA A 567 -10.32 -11.54 66.81
CA ALA A 567 -11.50 -11.62 67.68
C ALA A 567 -11.82 -10.32 68.47
N LYS A 568 -10.88 -9.38 68.55
CA LYS A 568 -11.02 -8.11 69.30
C LYS A 568 -10.79 -6.83 68.48
N LEU A 569 -10.66 -6.92 67.15
CA LEU A 569 -10.38 -5.73 66.34
C LEU A 569 -11.64 -4.91 66.05
N PRO A 570 -11.61 -3.56 66.16
CA PRO A 570 -12.67 -2.70 65.63
C PRO A 570 -12.85 -2.91 64.12
N GLU A 571 -14.09 -2.78 63.62
CA GLU A 571 -14.42 -3.14 62.24
C GLU A 571 -13.59 -2.38 61.19
N HIS A 572 -13.33 -1.09 61.39
CA HIS A 572 -12.49 -0.30 60.47
C HIS A 572 -11.02 -0.76 60.46
N VAL A 573 -10.48 -1.20 61.60
CA VAL A 573 -9.12 -1.75 61.71
C VAL A 573 -9.06 -3.11 61.03
N LYS A 574 -10.08 -3.95 61.25
CA LYS A 574 -10.23 -5.24 60.59
C LYS A 574 -10.30 -5.05 59.07
N ALA A 575 -11.13 -4.13 58.58
CA ALA A 575 -11.24 -3.80 57.16
C ALA A 575 -9.89 -3.37 56.56
N HIS A 576 -9.16 -2.47 57.24
CA HIS A 576 -7.82 -2.06 56.81
C HIS A 576 -6.84 -3.24 56.67
N TYR A 577 -6.78 -4.13 57.66
CA TYR A 577 -5.90 -5.29 57.56
C TYR A 577 -6.40 -6.35 56.57
N MET A 578 -7.71 -6.44 56.32
CA MET A 578 -8.25 -7.29 55.26
C MET A 578 -7.82 -6.79 53.88
N GLU A 579 -7.79 -5.47 53.65
CA GLU A 579 -7.20 -4.90 52.43
C GLU A 579 -5.70 -5.17 52.32
N GLU A 580 -4.97 -5.11 53.43
CA GLU A 580 -3.55 -5.47 53.47
C GLU A 580 -3.33 -6.95 53.16
N LEU A 581 -4.12 -7.85 53.76
CA LEU A 581 -4.11 -9.28 53.48
C LEU A 581 -4.40 -9.54 52.00
N ALA A 582 -5.39 -8.87 51.40
CA ALA A 582 -5.68 -8.99 49.98
C ALA A 582 -4.47 -8.60 49.12
N ARG A 583 -3.79 -7.47 49.42
CA ARG A 583 -2.54 -7.08 48.74
C ARG A 583 -1.44 -8.13 48.90
N ASN A 584 -1.29 -8.71 50.08
CA ASN A 584 -0.30 -9.76 50.36
C ASN A 584 -0.61 -11.05 49.58
N ILE A 585 -1.88 -11.46 49.49
CA ILE A 585 -2.34 -12.57 48.64
C ILE A 585 -1.96 -12.33 47.18
N HIS A 586 -2.17 -11.12 46.65
CA HIS A 586 -1.77 -10.80 45.27
C HIS A 586 -0.25 -10.87 45.05
N ARG A 587 0.58 -10.49 46.04
CA ARG A 587 2.04 -10.67 45.97
C ARG A 587 2.43 -12.15 46.00
N LEU A 588 1.76 -12.96 46.82
CA LEU A 588 1.97 -14.41 46.85
C LEU A 588 1.52 -15.09 45.54
N ARG A 589 0.40 -14.65 44.94
CA ARG A 589 -0.02 -15.11 43.60
C ARG A 589 1.08 -14.87 42.56
N LEU A 590 1.74 -13.72 42.59
CA LEU A 590 2.89 -13.43 41.71
C LEU A 590 4.09 -14.34 41.98
N ALA A 591 4.38 -14.63 43.25
CA ALA A 591 5.44 -15.56 43.64
C ALA A 591 5.19 -16.97 43.11
N VAL A 592 3.98 -17.49 43.33
CA VAL A 592 3.55 -18.80 42.84
C VAL A 592 3.61 -18.85 41.31
N LEU A 593 3.16 -17.80 40.62
CA LEU A 593 3.22 -17.75 39.17
C LEU A 593 4.66 -17.77 38.64
N ASP A 594 5.59 -17.12 39.33
CA ASP A 594 7.01 -17.13 39.01
C ASP A 594 7.62 -18.52 39.18
N ASP A 595 7.31 -19.20 40.28
CA ASP A 595 7.77 -20.56 40.56
C ASP A 595 7.16 -21.59 39.59
N LEU A 596 5.88 -21.43 39.22
CA LEU A 596 5.24 -22.24 38.17
C LEU A 596 5.88 -22.01 36.80
N ALA A 597 6.34 -20.79 36.50
CA ALA A 597 7.10 -20.51 35.28
C ALA A 597 8.45 -21.24 35.25
N GLU A 598 9.16 -21.26 36.38
CA GLU A 598 10.38 -22.02 36.51
C GLU A 598 10.15 -23.54 36.45
N TRP A 599 9.12 -24.05 37.13
CA TRP A 599 8.74 -25.45 37.07
C TRP A 599 8.39 -25.89 35.64
N ALA A 600 7.54 -25.12 34.93
CA ALA A 600 7.13 -25.44 33.58
C ALA A 600 8.33 -25.52 32.63
N LEU A 601 9.31 -24.63 32.81
CA LEU A 601 10.58 -24.65 32.09
C LEU A 601 11.41 -25.88 32.42
N ARG A 602 11.68 -26.14 33.71
CA ARG A 602 12.55 -27.24 34.16
C ARG A 602 11.99 -28.61 33.79
N ARG A 603 10.67 -28.78 33.79
CA ARG A 603 10.00 -30.02 33.37
C ARG A 603 10.34 -30.42 31.93
N ARG A 604 10.69 -29.48 31.04
CA ARG A 604 11.14 -29.77 29.66
C ARG A 604 12.55 -30.37 29.63
N PHE A 605 13.32 -30.18 30.69
CA PHE A 605 14.72 -30.58 30.80
C PHE A 605 14.99 -31.39 32.09
N PRO A 606 14.28 -32.51 32.32
CA PRO A 606 14.35 -33.24 33.59
C PRO A 606 15.74 -33.81 33.90
N MET A 607 16.57 -34.02 32.87
CA MET A 607 17.94 -34.53 33.01
C MET A 607 18.97 -33.44 33.36
N LEU A 608 18.56 -32.18 33.51
CA LEU A 608 19.46 -31.03 33.70
C LEU A 608 19.22 -30.31 35.03
N ASP A 609 18.78 -31.02 36.06
CA ASP A 609 18.53 -30.44 37.39
C ASP A 609 19.82 -30.11 38.17
N GLU A 610 20.96 -30.09 37.48
CA GLU A 610 22.27 -29.83 38.03
C GLU A 610 22.58 -28.33 38.12
N GLU A 611 23.34 -27.92 39.14
CA GLU A 611 23.77 -26.54 39.39
C GLU A 611 24.58 -25.90 38.24
N GLY A 612 25.02 -26.68 37.24
CA GLY A 612 25.86 -26.21 36.14
C GLY A 612 25.14 -25.42 35.04
N VAL A 613 23.82 -25.59 34.87
CA VAL A 613 23.05 -24.91 33.82
C VAL A 613 22.25 -23.77 34.41
N VAL A 614 22.58 -22.53 34.05
CA VAL A 614 21.82 -21.38 34.55
C VAL A 614 20.41 -21.35 33.94
N THR A 615 19.40 -20.96 34.72
CA THR A 615 17.99 -20.94 34.29
C THR A 615 17.79 -20.14 32.99
N HIS A 616 18.56 -19.07 32.77
CA HIS A 616 18.51 -18.31 31.52
C HIS A 616 18.85 -19.16 30.29
N THR A 617 19.89 -19.99 30.37
CA THR A 617 20.30 -20.91 29.30
C THR A 617 19.16 -21.86 28.93
N LEU A 618 18.42 -22.37 29.92
CA LEU A 618 17.23 -23.21 29.68
C LEU A 618 16.12 -22.43 28.95
N ARG A 619 15.90 -21.16 29.28
CA ARG A 619 14.90 -20.31 28.59
C ARG A 619 15.25 -20.08 27.13
N VAL A 620 16.52 -19.79 26.84
CA VAL A 620 16.99 -19.67 25.46
C VAL A 620 16.83 -20.99 24.73
N ALA A 621 17.13 -22.12 25.37
CA ALA A 621 16.95 -23.45 24.78
C ALA A 621 15.48 -23.81 24.50
N ALA A 622 14.56 -23.39 25.37
CA ALA A 622 13.14 -23.57 25.15
C ALA A 622 12.64 -22.75 23.95
N ALA A 623 13.18 -21.53 23.77
CA ALA A 623 12.78 -20.57 22.74
C ALA A 623 13.48 -20.74 21.37
N ALA A 624 14.62 -21.43 21.31
CA ALA A 624 15.50 -21.51 20.14
C ALA A 624 14.95 -22.31 18.92
N GLY A 625 13.67 -22.68 18.92
CA GLY A 625 13.04 -23.39 17.81
C GLY A 625 13.58 -24.82 17.60
N GLU A 626 13.26 -25.42 16.45
CA GLU A 626 13.64 -26.79 16.11
C GLU A 626 14.96 -26.85 15.32
N GLU A 627 15.31 -25.77 14.62
CA GLU A 627 16.42 -25.70 13.66
C GLU A 627 17.78 -25.90 14.33
N ASN A 628 17.99 -25.27 15.50
CA ASN A 628 19.22 -25.38 16.29
C ASN A 628 19.07 -26.31 17.50
N ARG A 629 18.00 -27.12 17.59
CA ARG A 629 17.71 -27.95 18.77
C ARG A 629 18.81 -28.96 19.09
N ARG A 630 19.37 -29.62 18.07
CA ARG A 630 20.43 -30.63 18.24
C ARG A 630 21.73 -30.04 18.80
N PRO A 631 22.33 -28.99 18.19
CA PRO A 631 23.53 -28.39 18.74
C PRO A 631 23.28 -27.77 20.12
N PHE A 632 22.11 -27.20 20.38
CA PHE A 632 21.77 -26.70 21.72
C PHE A 632 21.73 -27.82 22.77
N ARG A 633 21.09 -28.96 22.49
CA ARG A 633 21.11 -30.10 23.44
C ARG A 633 22.52 -30.56 23.80
N ARG A 634 23.48 -30.48 22.87
CA ARG A 634 24.88 -30.79 23.15
C ARG A 634 25.53 -29.73 24.05
N LEU A 635 25.25 -28.45 23.79
CA LEU A 635 25.69 -27.35 24.65
C LEU A 635 25.13 -27.52 26.08
N LEU A 636 23.85 -27.81 26.23
CA LEU A 636 23.23 -28.01 27.55
C LEU A 636 23.90 -29.14 28.35
N ARG A 637 24.22 -30.27 27.71
CA ARG A 637 24.98 -31.35 28.36
C ARG A 637 26.36 -30.88 28.78
N ALA A 638 27.08 -30.18 27.89
CA ALA A 638 28.38 -29.63 28.23
C ALA A 638 28.31 -28.61 29.38
N CYS A 639 27.23 -27.82 29.48
CA CYS A 639 27.02 -26.90 30.61
C CYS A 639 26.81 -27.67 31.92
N ALA A 640 25.96 -28.70 31.92
CA ALA A 640 25.72 -29.55 33.08
C ALA A 640 27.03 -30.19 33.58
N GLU A 641 27.82 -30.70 32.62
CA GLU A 641 29.13 -31.31 32.87
C GLU A 641 30.25 -30.27 33.16
N ARG A 642 29.93 -28.97 33.24
CA ARG A 642 30.87 -27.85 33.44
C ARG A 642 32.04 -27.82 32.42
N ARG A 643 31.78 -28.30 31.21
CA ARG A 643 32.70 -28.37 30.06
C ARG A 643 32.37 -27.39 28.93
N ALA A 644 31.31 -26.58 29.06
CA ALA A 644 30.87 -25.62 28.04
C ALA A 644 31.77 -24.38 27.94
N THR A 645 33.04 -24.59 27.56
CA THR A 645 34.01 -23.54 27.28
C THR A 645 34.06 -23.24 25.78
N ARG A 646 34.70 -22.12 25.41
CA ARG A 646 35.00 -21.85 24.00
C ARG A 646 35.78 -22.99 23.37
N GLU A 647 36.80 -23.53 24.04
CA GLU A 647 37.60 -24.66 23.55
C GLU A 647 36.73 -25.87 23.18
N TRP A 648 35.77 -26.23 24.03
CA TRP A 648 34.81 -27.31 23.74
C TRP A 648 33.99 -27.04 22.48
N SER A 649 33.56 -25.80 22.24
CA SER A 649 32.85 -25.47 21.00
C SER A 649 33.76 -25.60 19.77
N LEU A 650 35.02 -25.16 19.89
CA LEU A 650 35.99 -25.19 18.79
C LEU A 650 36.44 -26.60 18.44
N SER A 651 36.38 -27.55 19.38
CA SER A 651 36.68 -28.97 19.13
C SER A 651 35.63 -29.68 18.27
N HIS A 652 34.53 -29.02 17.91
CA HIS A 652 33.55 -29.58 16.99
C HIS A 652 34.16 -29.79 15.59
N PRO A 653 33.95 -30.94 14.92
CA PRO A 653 34.59 -31.22 13.62
C PRO A 653 34.35 -30.15 12.55
N ALA A 654 33.12 -29.62 12.44
CA ALA A 654 32.81 -28.53 11.51
C ALA A 654 33.59 -27.23 11.80
N ASN A 655 33.85 -26.93 13.08
CA ASN A 655 34.62 -25.78 13.50
C ASN A 655 36.11 -25.98 13.22
N GLN A 656 36.65 -27.15 13.53
CA GLN A 656 38.04 -27.51 13.21
C GLN A 656 38.31 -27.45 11.71
N GLN A 657 37.41 -28.02 10.89
CA GLN A 657 37.51 -27.96 9.44
C GLN A 657 37.48 -26.54 8.90
N TRP A 658 36.70 -25.65 9.52
CA TRP A 658 36.67 -24.24 9.13
C TRP A 658 37.95 -23.52 9.56
N LEU A 659 38.44 -23.73 10.79
CA LEU A 659 39.68 -23.13 11.30
C LEU A 659 40.90 -23.51 10.46
N LEU A 660 40.98 -24.76 9.98
CA LEU A 660 42.06 -25.24 9.11
C LEU A 660 42.13 -24.51 7.75
N ARG A 661 41.08 -23.78 7.35
CA ARG A 661 41.07 -22.97 6.12
C ARG A 661 41.67 -21.58 6.33
N LEU A 662 41.80 -21.14 7.58
CA LEU A 662 42.44 -19.87 7.91
C LEU A 662 43.96 -20.04 7.96
N PRO A 663 44.75 -19.04 7.55
CA PRO A 663 46.18 -19.03 7.83
C PRO A 663 46.43 -19.20 9.34
N GLN A 664 47.38 -20.05 9.72
CA GLN A 664 47.61 -20.40 11.14
C GLN A 664 47.74 -19.18 12.07
N PRO A 665 48.52 -18.12 11.74
CA PRO A 665 48.59 -16.93 12.61
C PRO A 665 47.24 -16.22 12.77
N SER A 666 46.42 -16.18 11.72
CA SER A 666 45.07 -15.61 11.78
C SER A 666 44.12 -16.50 12.59
N ALA A 667 44.23 -17.82 12.47
CA ALA A 667 43.42 -18.78 13.23
C ALA A 667 43.72 -18.70 14.74
N GLU A 668 44.99 -18.61 15.12
CA GLU A 668 45.43 -18.43 16.50
C GLU A 668 44.96 -17.09 17.06
N ALA A 669 45.18 -15.99 16.34
CA ALA A 669 44.73 -14.66 16.75
C ALA A 669 43.19 -14.57 16.90
N TRP A 670 42.43 -15.22 16.01
CA TRP A 670 40.97 -15.30 16.11
C TRP A 670 40.50 -16.16 17.29
N THR A 671 41.24 -17.22 17.60
CA THR A 671 40.91 -18.16 18.67
C THR A 671 41.28 -17.63 20.06
N GLN A 672 42.36 -16.86 20.17
CA GLN A 672 42.77 -16.27 21.45
C GLN A 672 42.12 -14.90 21.68
N GLY A 673 42.00 -14.08 20.63
CA GLY A 673 41.58 -12.69 20.75
C GLY A 673 42.58 -11.85 21.56
N PHE A 674 42.17 -10.65 21.94
CA PHE A 674 42.93 -9.75 22.82
C PHE A 674 41.96 -8.87 23.59
N PHE A 675 42.47 -8.10 24.55
CA PHE A 675 41.67 -7.18 25.37
C PHE A 675 42.18 -5.74 25.21
N ILE A 676 41.26 -4.78 25.29
CA ILE A 676 41.56 -3.36 25.40
C ILE A 676 40.93 -2.84 26.69
N GLU A 677 41.73 -2.14 27.49
CA GLU A 677 41.26 -1.43 28.67
C GLU A 677 41.21 0.08 28.40
N ARG A 678 40.08 0.70 28.73
CA ARG A 678 39.92 2.16 28.65
C ARG A 678 38.99 2.66 29.75
N ASP A 679 39.31 3.83 30.28
CA ASP A 679 38.36 4.59 31.08
C ASP A 679 37.25 5.15 30.20
N VAL A 680 36.01 4.84 30.57
CA VAL A 680 34.81 5.37 29.94
C VAL A 680 34.15 6.34 30.92
N PRO A 681 33.87 7.60 30.52
CA PRO A 681 33.17 8.56 31.36
C PRO A 681 31.92 7.97 32.02
N ASP A 682 31.67 8.31 33.29
CA ASP A 682 30.53 7.85 34.10
C ASP A 682 30.42 6.34 34.38
N ILE A 683 31.34 5.53 33.85
CA ILE A 683 31.42 4.07 34.09
C ILE A 683 32.72 3.72 34.83
N GLY A 684 33.84 4.36 34.47
CA GLY A 684 35.17 4.03 34.97
C GLY A 684 35.93 3.09 34.02
N PRO A 685 36.88 2.29 34.53
CA PRO A 685 37.67 1.38 33.71
C PRO A 685 36.79 0.28 33.13
N VAL A 686 36.88 0.11 31.81
CA VAL A 686 36.15 -0.89 31.04
C VAL A 686 37.13 -1.78 30.29
N HIS A 687 36.93 -3.10 30.42
CA HIS A 687 37.66 -4.14 29.72
C HIS A 687 36.81 -4.61 28.53
N LEU A 688 37.30 -4.43 27.30
CA LEU A 688 36.69 -4.92 26.07
C LEU A 688 37.48 -6.10 25.51
N GLY A 689 36.83 -7.23 25.28
CA GLY A 689 37.43 -8.38 24.59
C GLY A 689 36.41 -9.47 24.25
N PRO A 690 36.87 -10.64 23.78
CA PRO A 690 36.00 -11.76 23.45
C PRO A 690 35.37 -12.36 24.72
N GLU A 691 34.13 -12.83 24.59
CA GLU A 691 33.49 -13.68 25.58
C GLU A 691 33.71 -15.16 25.24
N ASP A 692 34.12 -15.93 26.23
CA ASP A 692 34.41 -17.36 26.11
C ASP A 692 33.47 -18.23 26.97
N ASP A 693 32.75 -17.66 27.94
CA ASP A 693 31.64 -18.34 28.62
C ASP A 693 30.44 -18.41 27.67
N LEU A 694 30.17 -19.63 27.17
CA LEU A 694 29.08 -19.88 26.25
C LEU A 694 27.71 -19.53 26.85
N GLN A 695 27.52 -19.68 28.18
CA GLN A 695 26.27 -19.29 28.84
C GLN A 695 26.13 -17.76 28.92
N ALA A 696 27.23 -17.02 29.09
CA ALA A 696 27.23 -15.57 28.98
C ALA A 696 26.89 -15.10 27.56
N ILE A 697 27.43 -15.75 26.51
CA ILE A 697 27.11 -15.42 25.11
C ILE A 697 25.60 -15.55 24.83
N LEU A 698 24.94 -16.59 25.36
CA LEU A 698 23.50 -16.77 25.19
C LEU A 698 22.67 -15.60 25.74
N ARG A 699 23.24 -14.80 26.67
CA ARG A 699 22.60 -13.60 27.25
C ARG A 699 22.78 -12.34 26.41
N MET A 700 23.50 -12.38 25.29
CA MET A 700 23.78 -11.22 24.43
C MET A 700 22.53 -10.47 23.95
N GLY A 701 21.40 -11.17 23.88
CA GLY A 701 20.12 -10.56 23.57
C GLY A 701 19.45 -9.95 24.79
N THR A 702 19.28 -10.76 25.84
CA THR A 702 18.53 -10.43 27.06
C THR A 702 19.14 -9.27 27.83
N ASP A 703 20.47 -9.19 27.91
CA ASP A 703 21.15 -8.11 28.65
C ASP A 703 20.94 -6.73 27.99
N PHE A 704 20.49 -6.70 26.72
CA PHE A 704 20.31 -5.49 25.92
C PHE A 704 18.89 -5.33 25.33
N GLY A 705 17.96 -6.23 25.64
CA GLY A 705 16.57 -6.13 25.19
C GLY A 705 16.37 -6.25 23.67
N THR A 706 17.26 -6.96 22.96
CA THR A 706 17.21 -7.09 21.48
C THR A 706 16.35 -8.28 21.01
N CYS A 707 16.16 -8.47 19.70
CA CYS A 707 15.43 -9.63 19.14
C CYS A 707 16.09 -10.99 19.44
N LEU A 708 17.33 -11.00 19.95
CA LEU A 708 18.08 -12.17 20.37
C LEU A 708 17.77 -12.62 21.82
N SER A 709 16.95 -11.88 22.57
CA SER A 709 16.61 -12.24 23.96
C SER A 709 15.90 -13.59 24.05
N ALA A 710 15.97 -14.26 25.19
CA ALA A 710 15.14 -15.43 25.49
C ALA A 710 13.65 -15.14 25.19
N GLY A 711 12.93 -16.10 24.59
CA GLY A 711 11.53 -15.96 24.17
C GLY A 711 11.29 -15.10 22.94
N SER A 712 12.30 -14.41 22.40
CA SER A 712 12.16 -13.62 21.18
C SER A 712 12.37 -14.45 19.92
N PHE A 713 11.85 -13.93 18.81
CA PHE A 713 11.79 -14.64 17.53
C PHE A 713 13.16 -14.99 16.92
N ASN A 714 14.25 -14.30 17.29
CA ASN A 714 15.62 -14.61 16.84
C ASN A 714 16.51 -15.22 17.93
N SER A 715 15.94 -15.67 19.05
CA SER A 715 16.70 -16.26 20.17
C SER A 715 17.56 -17.45 19.73
N PHE A 716 17.12 -18.23 18.73
CA PHE A 716 17.86 -19.35 18.14
C PHE A 716 19.26 -18.98 17.62
N SER A 717 19.45 -17.72 17.21
CA SER A 717 20.71 -17.23 16.64
C SER A 717 21.81 -17.10 17.70
N THR A 718 21.46 -16.88 18.97
CA THR A 718 22.44 -16.80 20.06
C THR A 718 23.29 -18.06 20.20
N VAL A 719 22.70 -19.22 19.88
CA VAL A 719 23.38 -20.52 19.88
C VAL A 719 24.41 -20.59 18.76
N ALA A 720 24.07 -20.12 17.57
CA ALA A 720 25.02 -20.02 16.46
C ALA A 720 26.17 -19.06 16.81
N ASN A 721 25.87 -17.93 17.46
CA ASN A 721 26.87 -16.98 17.92
C ASN A 721 27.82 -17.58 18.97
N ALA A 722 27.33 -18.50 19.80
CA ALA A 722 28.14 -19.17 20.82
C ALA A 722 28.96 -20.33 20.23
N LEU A 723 28.35 -21.14 19.35
CA LEU A 723 28.92 -22.42 18.92
C LEU A 723 29.71 -22.35 17.62
N ASP A 724 29.38 -21.47 16.68
CA ASP A 724 30.09 -21.45 15.40
C ASP A 724 31.45 -20.75 15.57
N ALA A 725 32.51 -21.40 15.10
CA ALA A 725 33.87 -20.88 15.21
C ALA A 725 34.06 -19.58 14.44
N ASN A 726 33.30 -19.34 13.37
CA ASN A 726 33.40 -18.13 12.56
C ASN A 726 32.70 -16.89 13.14
N LYS A 727 32.16 -17.00 14.37
CA LYS A 727 31.50 -15.91 15.09
C LYS A 727 32.17 -15.70 16.46
N ARG A 728 32.18 -14.45 16.92
CA ARG A 728 32.68 -14.02 18.22
C ARG A 728 31.79 -12.93 18.80
N VAL A 729 31.43 -13.07 20.07
CA VAL A 729 30.78 -12.00 20.82
C VAL A 729 31.84 -11.28 21.64
N LEU A 730 31.86 -9.97 21.51
CA LEU A 730 32.71 -9.07 22.28
C LEU A 730 31.88 -8.42 23.38
N TYR A 731 32.39 -8.37 24.60
CA TYR A 731 31.78 -7.64 25.70
C TYR A 731 32.71 -6.58 26.27
N ALA A 732 32.11 -5.45 26.61
CA ALA A 732 32.70 -4.41 27.43
C ALA A 732 32.17 -4.56 28.87
N ARG A 733 33.05 -4.89 29.82
CA ARG A 733 32.74 -5.11 31.24
C ARG A 733 33.42 -4.06 32.11
N ASP A 734 32.73 -3.59 33.15
CA ASP A 734 33.37 -2.77 34.18
C ASP A 734 34.23 -3.62 35.13
N ALA A 735 34.90 -2.97 36.08
CA ALA A 735 35.71 -3.63 37.11
C ALA A 735 34.93 -4.62 38.01
N GLN A 736 33.60 -4.54 38.05
CA GLN A 736 32.74 -5.48 38.78
C GLN A 736 32.25 -6.64 37.89
N GLY A 737 32.75 -6.71 36.64
CA GLY A 737 32.37 -7.73 35.67
C GLY A 737 30.99 -7.49 35.04
N ARG A 738 30.34 -6.35 35.29
CA ARG A 738 29.02 -6.05 34.72
C ARG A 738 29.16 -5.66 33.26
N VAL A 739 28.36 -6.30 32.40
CA VAL A 739 28.34 -6.02 30.96
C VAL A 739 27.64 -4.68 30.68
N TRP A 740 28.35 -3.77 30.01
CA TRP A 740 27.86 -2.44 29.60
C TRP A 740 27.52 -2.33 28.12
N ALA A 741 28.25 -3.04 27.27
CA ALA A 741 28.04 -3.07 25.84
C ALA A 741 28.50 -4.39 25.22
N ARG A 742 27.97 -4.70 24.03
CA ARG A 742 28.30 -5.89 23.27
C ARG A 742 28.36 -5.65 21.77
N GLN A 743 29.13 -6.48 21.08
CA GLN A 743 29.17 -6.54 19.63
C GLN A 743 29.31 -8.00 19.18
N LEU A 744 28.69 -8.35 18.06
CA LEU A 744 28.99 -9.59 17.36
C LEU A 744 30.00 -9.25 16.26
N VAL A 745 31.01 -10.07 16.06
CA VAL A 745 31.89 -10.02 14.90
C VAL A 745 31.97 -11.41 14.27
N ALA A 746 32.13 -11.47 12.95
CA ALA A 746 32.20 -12.72 12.21
C ALA A 746 33.17 -12.62 11.04
N ILE A 747 33.61 -13.76 10.53
CA ILE A 747 34.41 -13.83 9.31
C ILE A 747 33.52 -14.35 8.18
N ALA A 748 33.36 -13.54 7.13
CA ALA A 748 32.58 -13.89 5.94
C ALA A 748 33.30 -14.92 5.07
N GLU A 749 32.55 -15.59 4.19
CA GLU A 749 33.12 -16.52 3.20
C GLU A 749 34.15 -15.85 2.28
N SER A 750 34.02 -14.54 2.07
CA SER A 750 34.97 -13.72 1.30
C SER A 750 36.27 -13.40 2.05
N GLY A 751 36.48 -13.91 3.26
CA GLY A 751 37.67 -13.61 4.08
C GLY A 751 37.70 -12.21 4.68
N HIS A 752 36.56 -11.52 4.72
CA HIS A 752 36.43 -10.21 5.36
C HIS A 752 35.99 -10.34 6.82
N LEU A 753 36.45 -9.43 7.67
CA LEU A 753 35.91 -9.25 9.02
C LEU A 753 34.63 -8.42 8.94
N VAL A 754 33.54 -8.97 9.46
CA VAL A 754 32.22 -8.34 9.50
C VAL A 754 31.91 -7.97 10.95
N CYS A 755 31.67 -6.68 11.17
CA CYS A 755 31.28 -6.13 12.47
C CYS A 755 29.78 -5.85 12.47
N PHE A 756 29.07 -6.30 13.50
CA PHE A 756 27.63 -6.07 13.65
C PHE A 756 27.36 -4.89 14.60
N PRO A 757 26.13 -4.35 14.68
CA PRO A 757 25.80 -3.23 15.56
C PRO A 757 26.23 -3.42 17.01
N ILE A 758 26.74 -2.32 17.58
CA ILE A 758 27.11 -2.23 18.99
C ILE A 758 25.86 -1.90 19.81
N TYR A 759 25.56 -2.75 20.78
CA TYR A 759 24.46 -2.55 21.71
C TYR A 759 25.01 -2.19 23.08
N ALA A 760 24.55 -1.06 23.63
CA ALA A 760 25.00 -0.54 24.91
C ALA A 760 23.79 -0.17 25.78
N ARG A 761 23.92 -0.31 27.11
CA ARG A 761 22.83 0.05 28.05
C ARG A 761 22.43 1.52 28.00
N ARG A 762 23.33 2.39 27.52
CA ARG A 762 23.14 3.83 27.29
C ARG A 762 23.82 4.22 25.99
N HIS A 763 23.37 5.32 25.39
CA HIS A 763 24.06 5.90 24.25
C HIS A 763 25.40 6.50 24.70
N HIS A 764 26.50 5.79 24.45
CA HIS A 764 27.83 6.20 24.86
C HIS A 764 28.76 6.28 23.64
N ALA A 765 29.08 7.49 23.20
CA ALA A 765 29.95 7.69 22.03
C ALA A 765 31.35 7.08 22.24
N THR A 766 31.94 7.26 23.42
CA THR A 766 33.23 6.65 23.80
C THR A 766 33.22 5.13 23.68
N MET A 767 32.10 4.48 24.05
CA MET A 767 31.97 3.03 23.91
C MET A 767 32.02 2.64 22.43
N ARG A 768 31.33 3.37 21.54
CA ARG A 768 31.38 3.10 20.10
C ARG A 768 32.79 3.25 19.53
N HIS A 769 33.53 4.29 19.93
CA HIS A 769 34.92 4.46 19.52
C HIS A 769 35.83 3.34 20.05
N LEU A 770 35.59 2.86 21.27
CA LEU A 770 36.32 1.73 21.85
C LEU A 770 36.12 0.45 21.02
N PHE A 771 34.89 0.12 20.64
CA PHE A 771 34.61 -1.02 19.75
C PHE A 771 35.19 -0.81 18.34
N ALA A 772 35.08 0.39 17.75
CA ALA A 772 35.68 0.66 16.44
C ALA A 772 37.21 0.49 16.46
N ALA A 773 37.88 0.94 17.53
CA ALA A 773 39.31 0.73 17.72
C ALA A 773 39.65 -0.77 17.85
N TYR A 774 38.84 -1.52 18.58
CA TYR A 774 38.96 -2.99 18.68
C TYR A 774 38.79 -3.66 17.31
N ASP A 775 37.74 -3.29 16.56
CA ASP A 775 37.44 -3.81 15.23
C ASP A 775 38.60 -3.60 14.24
N HIS A 776 39.15 -2.38 14.20
CA HIS A 776 40.31 -2.06 13.36
C HIS A 776 41.56 -2.84 13.77
N THR A 777 41.80 -2.96 15.08
CA THR A 777 42.95 -3.71 15.61
C THR A 777 42.81 -5.19 15.28
N LEU A 778 41.61 -5.76 15.44
CA LEU A 778 41.32 -7.16 15.11
C LEU A 778 41.50 -7.43 13.61
N ALA A 779 40.96 -6.57 12.75
CA ALA A 779 41.13 -6.67 11.30
C ALA A 779 42.62 -6.67 10.90
N HIS A 780 43.40 -5.74 11.47
CA HIS A 780 44.84 -5.66 11.24
C HIS A 780 45.59 -6.92 11.71
N THR A 781 45.31 -7.38 12.94
CA THR A 781 45.93 -8.59 13.51
C THR A 781 45.61 -9.84 12.68
N LEU A 782 44.37 -9.98 12.20
CA LEU A 782 43.96 -11.10 11.36
C LEU A 782 44.47 -11.01 9.92
N ARG A 783 44.98 -9.84 9.51
CA ARG A 783 45.28 -9.48 8.11
C ARG A 783 44.05 -9.63 7.20
N MET A 784 42.88 -9.25 7.70
CA MET A 784 41.61 -9.32 6.99
C MET A 784 41.05 -7.92 6.78
N PRO A 785 40.57 -7.58 5.57
CA PRO A 785 39.87 -6.32 5.36
C PRO A 785 38.53 -6.32 6.13
N LEU A 786 38.15 -5.14 6.64
CA LEU A 786 36.79 -4.91 7.15
C LEU A 786 35.79 -4.92 5.99
N TRP A 787 34.61 -5.49 6.22
CA TRP A 787 33.54 -5.45 5.23
C TRP A 787 33.01 -4.02 5.03
N ARG A 788 33.09 -3.53 3.79
CA ARG A 788 32.68 -2.16 3.39
C ARG A 788 31.71 -2.11 2.20
N SER A 789 31.07 -3.24 1.86
CA SER A 789 30.16 -3.30 0.70
C SER A 789 28.96 -2.35 0.86
N TYR A 790 28.43 -1.86 -0.27
CA TYR A 790 27.12 -1.20 -0.31
C TYR A 790 25.97 -2.18 0.01
N GLU A 791 26.22 -3.48 -0.10
CA GLU A 791 25.29 -4.52 0.29
C GLU A 791 25.13 -4.56 1.82
N GLN A 792 23.87 -4.60 2.27
CA GLN A 792 23.52 -4.53 3.69
C GLN A 792 23.75 -5.84 4.46
N THR A 793 24.25 -6.88 3.79
CA THR A 793 24.41 -8.24 4.34
C THR A 793 25.71 -8.86 3.86
N ALA A 794 26.33 -9.70 4.71
CA ALA A 794 27.52 -10.47 4.36
C ALA A 794 27.21 -11.96 4.48
N THR A 795 27.72 -12.78 3.56
CA THR A 795 27.52 -14.23 3.62
C THR A 795 28.44 -14.83 4.68
N ILE A 796 27.87 -15.19 5.83
CA ILE A 796 28.55 -15.92 6.90
C ILE A 796 28.17 -17.40 6.80
N VAL A 797 29.17 -18.26 6.60
CA VAL A 797 28.97 -19.71 6.51
C VAL A 797 28.32 -20.25 7.80
N LYS A 798 27.39 -21.18 7.64
CA LYS A 798 26.75 -21.93 8.73
C LYS A 798 27.65 -23.13 9.07
N LEU A 799 28.04 -23.31 10.34
CA LEU A 799 28.96 -24.37 10.76
C LEU A 799 28.25 -25.45 11.57
N VAL A 800 28.15 -25.26 12.88
CA VAL A 800 27.53 -26.20 13.82
C VAL A 800 26.01 -26.02 13.83
N CYS A 801 25.57 -24.76 13.78
CA CYS A 801 24.16 -24.39 13.75
C CYS A 801 23.61 -24.29 12.32
N LYS A 802 22.33 -24.65 12.16
CA LYS A 802 21.64 -24.64 10.86
C LYS A 802 21.09 -23.27 10.51
N GLU A 803 20.73 -22.48 11.52
CA GLU A 803 20.17 -21.16 11.33
C GLU A 803 20.85 -20.13 12.22
N TRP A 804 20.92 -18.90 11.72
CA TRP A 804 21.38 -17.74 12.44
C TRP A 804 20.73 -16.49 11.83
N TYR A 805 20.79 -15.37 12.55
CA TYR A 805 20.16 -14.11 12.17
C TYR A 805 21.22 -13.01 12.00
N ASP A 806 21.20 -12.38 10.83
CA ASP A 806 21.97 -11.17 10.50
C ASP A 806 21.18 -9.92 10.92
N ASP A 807 21.72 -9.17 11.88
CA ASP A 807 21.12 -7.97 12.48
C ASP A 807 21.64 -6.67 11.81
N GLY A 808 22.21 -6.79 10.61
CA GLY A 808 22.82 -5.73 9.83
C GLY A 808 24.30 -5.50 10.13
N ILE A 809 24.94 -4.67 9.31
CA ILE A 809 26.38 -4.42 9.37
C ILE A 809 26.67 -3.07 10.02
N TRP A 810 27.60 -3.06 10.97
CA TRP A 810 28.21 -1.87 11.54
C TRP A 810 29.45 -1.47 10.73
N GLN A 811 29.57 -0.19 10.42
CA GLN A 811 30.75 0.37 9.77
C GLN A 811 31.56 1.13 10.84
N PRO A 812 32.66 0.54 11.35
CA PRO A 812 33.50 1.16 12.37
C PRO A 812 34.25 2.39 11.86
#